data_AF-A0A1L9TIB9-F1
#
_entry.id   AF-A0A1L9TIB9-F1
#
_cell.length_a   1.000
_cell.length_b   1.000
_cell.length_c   1.000
_cell.angle_alpha   90.00
_cell.angle_beta   90.00
_cell.angle_gamma   90.00
#
_symmetry.space_group_name_H-M   'P 1'
#
loop_
_entity.id
_entity.type
_entity.pdbx_description
1 polymer ?
#
loop_
_entity_poly.entity_id
_entity_poly.type
_entity_poly.pdbx_seq_one_letter_code
_entity_poly.pdbx_strand_id
1 'polypeptide(L)'
;MNDMSTVRLPFTNEISVEYPHDTVETPRFRHHVRDELGDHQAEAEKLLVTSDTPVSIPQIPRKRRPLSLLCCFLYAFILIFCWSITAILCVRPIKGSGWHDTYTYIGPCTYSEGGMAQGFSCDGWENILTRSQLAVNDRWRRTVRVLGTVMSVAAIPVSSALCARGAVAYIQNRYPDDFPFSKVIPLADRGWLNPTIMGGALFARDRRKYLSWYLIVSLCICGFGTLIWPLQELLLTQKSVQLLVVEHAGAPDPSSYVPDADIAALSQVNSAYAIGATRAAINMAEYWDSQPNIWRDPENTCNQTSTWSSSCTRPRPEGGTFLWPLLGNSTFVSNIASTLNTGLAVNHAFRFNSTVDCVTVEESAYPPTCSGFTTSTRINTDPESTEDQIFKVCVPGAMDKFPWNVTRNRQDISEELYFHFNTAAVSSFSNASSSFTRRCTANTTAGYFQLPNNLNSTFGPLLEEFDLALSDDSQMAFPPEGTGSDHYPPERLLGHAYPIPDPPETPALGPLLTAALSLFGPSTFFSTRANTSGTDNTPAHNNASITPENCTDTIPLYYIATRTFATSSEEPRRLRRCASTSESAYNSDLRAWLNGMFLVDASDNYRLRARDAFTQAVFFANKVNLAQAAAIPDYRRIIPLDEGVQVERLFMSTAGIAVLSVIIGLHSLGLIWVSIYSAWVPTWTEVLDALAVARLRVE
;
A
#
# COMPACT_ATOMS: atom_id res chain seq x y z
N MET A 1 -27.76 -11.30 -3.11
CA MET A 1 -27.70 -12.05 -4.39
C MET A 1 -26.49 -12.95 -4.29
N ASN A 2 -26.75 -14.22 -3.98
CA ASN A 2 -25.76 -15.29 -3.95
C ASN A 2 -25.48 -15.73 -5.38
N ASP A 3 -24.22 -16.02 -5.73
CA ASP A 3 -23.84 -17.37 -6.18
C ASP A 3 -22.35 -17.42 -6.54
N MET A 4 -21.61 -18.20 -5.76
CA MET A 4 -20.27 -18.69 -6.09
C MET A 4 -20.44 -20.14 -6.56
N SER A 5 -20.19 -20.36 -7.84
CA SER A 5 -20.31 -21.64 -8.52
C SER A 5 -19.18 -22.60 -8.13
N THR A 6 -19.53 -23.65 -7.39
CA THR A 6 -18.76 -24.89 -7.24
C THR A 6 -18.79 -25.72 -8.52
N VAL A 7 -17.63 -26.05 -9.07
CA VAL A 7 -17.45 -27.06 -10.12
C VAL A 7 -16.76 -28.28 -9.51
N ARG A 8 -17.48 -29.40 -9.42
CA ARG A 8 -16.98 -30.77 -9.24
C ARG A 8 -17.23 -31.54 -10.52
N LEU A 9 -16.29 -32.41 -10.91
CA LEU A 9 -16.54 -33.60 -11.73
C LEU A 9 -15.42 -34.65 -11.48
N PRO A 10 -15.63 -35.94 -11.83
CA PRO A 10 -15.52 -37.08 -10.90
C PRO A 10 -14.51 -38.15 -11.37
N PHE A 11 -14.35 -39.24 -10.62
CA PHE A 11 -14.42 -40.63 -11.12
C PHE A 11 -14.17 -41.63 -9.98
N THR A 12 -15.21 -42.36 -9.61
CA THR A 12 -15.21 -43.62 -8.85
C THR A 12 -15.60 -44.74 -9.81
N ASN A 13 -14.91 -45.88 -9.76
CA ASN A 13 -15.46 -47.15 -10.23
C ASN A 13 -15.42 -48.13 -9.06
N GLU A 14 -16.62 -48.55 -8.65
CA GLU A 14 -16.89 -49.72 -7.83
C GLU A 14 -16.65 -51.00 -8.65
N ILE A 15 -16.10 -52.03 -8.00
CA ILE A 15 -16.51 -53.41 -8.28
C ILE A 15 -16.89 -54.02 -6.93
N SER A 16 -18.15 -54.41 -6.87
CA SER A 16 -18.90 -55.05 -5.80
C SER A 16 -18.71 -56.57 -5.74
N VAL A 17 -19.39 -57.18 -4.76
CA VAL A 17 -19.79 -58.59 -4.57
C VAL A 17 -18.86 -59.37 -3.63
N GLU A 18 -19.28 -60.08 -2.58
CA GLU A 18 -20.53 -60.24 -1.81
C GLU A 18 -20.15 -61.18 -0.63
N TYR A 19 -20.72 -60.97 0.55
CA TYR A 19 -20.59 -61.88 1.71
C TYR A 19 -21.51 -63.10 1.54
N PRO A 20 -21.26 -64.19 2.28
CA PRO A 20 -22.38 -64.66 3.08
C PRO A 20 -22.05 -65.05 4.53
N HIS A 21 -23.14 -65.00 5.27
CA HIS A 21 -23.42 -65.16 6.69
C HIS A 21 -23.08 -66.50 7.34
N ASP A 22 -22.69 -66.37 8.61
CA ASP A 22 -23.16 -67.04 9.83
C ASP A 22 -23.00 -68.55 10.13
N THR A 23 -22.51 -68.69 11.38
CA THR A 23 -22.94 -69.57 12.48
C THR A 23 -22.36 -70.99 12.64
N VAL A 24 -21.54 -71.08 13.70
CA VAL A 24 -21.59 -72.02 14.85
C VAL A 24 -21.79 -73.50 14.55
N GLU A 25 -20.76 -74.31 14.86
CA GLU A 25 -20.83 -75.38 15.88
C GLU A 25 -19.44 -76.01 16.13
N THR A 26 -19.11 -76.23 17.40
CA THR A 26 -18.00 -77.09 17.84
C THR A 26 -18.43 -78.56 17.84
N PRO A 27 -17.51 -79.53 17.66
CA PRO A 27 -17.08 -80.28 18.86
C PRO A 27 -15.61 -80.76 18.87
N ARG A 28 -15.18 -81.08 20.10
CA ARG A 28 -14.00 -81.81 20.61
C ARG A 28 -13.33 -82.80 19.64
N PHE A 29 -11.99 -82.85 19.66
CA PHE A 29 -11.23 -84.07 19.96
C PHE A 29 -9.86 -83.75 20.57
N ARG A 30 -9.47 -84.55 21.56
CA ARG A 30 -8.28 -84.47 22.44
C ARG A 30 -7.32 -85.60 22.01
N HIS A 31 -6.02 -85.42 22.26
CA HIS A 31 -4.93 -86.42 22.18
C HIS A 31 -4.28 -86.69 20.82
N HIS A 32 -3.21 -85.96 20.53
CA HIS A 32 -1.86 -86.51 20.30
C HIS A 32 -0.88 -85.32 20.19
N VAL A 33 0.42 -85.57 20.26
CA VAL A 33 1.51 -84.57 20.29
C VAL A 33 1.81 -83.99 21.68
N ARG A 34 2.15 -84.90 22.62
CA ARG A 34 2.94 -84.56 23.82
C ARG A 34 4.31 -85.28 23.84
N ASP A 35 4.65 -86.03 22.80
CA ASP A 35 5.84 -86.90 22.80
C ASP A 35 7.00 -86.43 21.90
N GLU A 36 6.91 -85.26 21.25
CA GLU A 36 8.01 -84.74 20.40
C GLU A 36 8.81 -83.58 21.03
N LEU A 37 8.49 -83.17 22.26
CA LEU A 37 9.25 -82.13 22.97
C LEU A 37 10.26 -82.70 24.00
N GLY A 38 10.40 -84.03 24.06
CA GLY A 38 11.31 -84.73 24.98
C GLY A 38 12.70 -85.02 24.40
N ASP A 39 12.84 -85.20 23.08
CA ASP A 39 14.10 -85.66 22.48
C ASP A 39 15.08 -84.55 22.09
N HIS A 40 14.60 -83.33 21.83
CA HIS A 40 15.50 -82.19 21.55
C HIS A 40 16.17 -81.59 22.80
N GLN A 41 15.67 -81.92 24.00
CA GLN A 41 16.23 -81.43 25.25
C GLN A 41 17.36 -82.32 25.78
N ALA A 42 17.40 -83.60 25.37
CA ALA A 42 18.47 -84.55 25.73
C ALA A 42 19.71 -84.46 24.81
N GLU A 43 19.59 -83.89 23.61
CA GLU A 43 20.72 -83.71 22.68
C GLU A 43 21.46 -82.36 22.91
N ALA A 44 20.76 -81.36 23.42
CA ALA A 44 21.36 -80.08 23.83
C ALA A 44 22.20 -80.19 25.11
N GLU A 45 21.87 -81.14 26.00
CA GLU A 45 22.61 -81.38 27.24
C GLU A 45 23.90 -82.19 27.02
N LYS A 46 24.00 -82.92 25.89
CA LYS A 46 25.19 -83.70 25.51
C LYS A 46 26.29 -82.88 24.82
N LEU A 47 25.99 -81.69 24.30
CA LEU A 47 26.99 -80.80 23.69
C LEU A 47 27.66 -79.84 24.70
N LEU A 48 27.18 -79.78 25.95
CA LEU A 48 27.72 -78.90 26.99
C LEU A 48 28.76 -79.57 27.91
N VAL A 49 29.12 -80.84 27.69
CA VAL A 49 30.00 -81.61 28.62
C VAL A 49 31.38 -81.96 28.02
N THR A 50 31.71 -81.53 26.81
CA THR A 50 33.04 -81.80 26.23
C THR A 50 33.67 -80.56 25.59
N SER A 51 34.25 -79.68 26.41
CA SER A 51 35.39 -78.85 25.98
C SER A 51 36.20 -78.31 27.17
N ASP A 52 36.83 -79.20 27.95
CA ASP A 52 37.94 -78.81 28.82
C ASP A 52 39.24 -78.80 28.01
N THR A 53 39.47 -77.71 27.27
CA THR A 53 40.81 -77.21 26.95
C THR A 53 40.76 -75.68 26.85
N PRO A 54 41.72 -74.93 27.41
CA PRO A 54 41.71 -73.48 27.35
C PRO A 54 42.10 -73.05 25.94
N VAL A 55 41.10 -72.82 25.09
CA VAL A 55 41.29 -72.16 23.80
C VAL A 55 41.60 -70.70 24.09
N SER A 56 42.86 -70.30 23.88
CA SER A 56 43.25 -68.90 23.86
C SER A 56 42.41 -68.15 22.80
N ILE A 57 41.52 -67.30 23.26
CA ILE A 57 40.61 -66.49 22.43
C ILE A 57 41.48 -65.59 21.52
N PRO A 58 41.24 -65.58 20.19
CA PRO A 58 42.01 -64.75 19.28
C PRO A 58 41.77 -63.27 19.58
N GLN A 59 42.84 -62.53 19.91
CA GLN A 59 42.76 -61.08 20.06
C GLN A 59 42.29 -60.45 18.74
N ILE A 60 41.06 -59.92 18.74
CA ILE A 60 40.50 -59.25 17.58
C ILE A 60 41.39 -58.04 17.23
N PRO A 61 41.91 -57.93 15.98
CA PRO A 61 42.79 -56.85 15.62
C PRO A 61 42.04 -55.51 15.67
N ARG A 62 42.47 -54.63 16.57
CA ARG A 62 41.90 -53.29 16.72
C ARG A 62 42.31 -52.45 15.51
N LYS A 63 41.34 -51.91 14.77
CA LYS A 63 41.59 -51.09 13.58
C LYS A 63 41.06 -49.68 13.78
N ARG A 64 41.82 -48.67 13.33
CA ARG A 64 41.31 -47.30 13.18
C ARG A 64 40.44 -47.22 11.95
N ARG A 65 39.30 -46.55 12.04
CA ARG A 65 38.30 -46.50 10.97
C ARG A 65 37.90 -45.05 10.67
N PRO A 66 38.48 -44.39 9.65
CA PRO A 66 38.23 -42.97 9.37
C PRO A 66 36.85 -42.68 8.74
N LEU A 67 36.07 -43.71 8.38
CA LEU A 67 34.77 -43.54 7.71
C LEU A 67 33.78 -42.72 8.55
N SER A 68 33.84 -42.77 9.89
CA SER A 68 33.01 -41.93 10.77
C SER A 68 33.30 -40.44 10.58
N LEU A 69 34.58 -40.06 10.41
CA LEU A 69 34.98 -38.68 10.14
C LEU A 69 34.44 -38.18 8.80
N LEU A 70 34.49 -39.02 7.75
CA LEU A 70 33.97 -38.65 6.44
C LEU A 70 32.45 -38.43 6.47
N CYS A 71 31.69 -39.34 7.09
CA CYS A 71 30.23 -39.19 7.22
C CYS A 71 29.85 -37.97 8.06
N CYS A 72 30.56 -37.72 9.17
CA CYS A 72 30.35 -36.54 10.00
C CYS A 72 30.66 -35.25 9.24
N PHE A 73 31.77 -35.23 8.50
CA PHE A 73 32.18 -34.07 7.71
C PHE A 73 31.13 -33.73 6.65
N LEU A 74 30.67 -34.72 5.86
CA LEU A 74 29.66 -34.51 4.84
C LEU A 74 28.33 -34.00 5.45
N TYR A 75 27.88 -34.61 6.54
CA TYR A 75 26.66 -34.19 7.23
C TYR A 75 26.78 -32.76 7.79
N ALA A 76 27.85 -32.47 8.54
CA ALA A 76 28.09 -31.16 9.13
C ALA A 76 28.25 -30.08 8.05
N PHE A 77 28.94 -30.39 6.94
CA PHE A 77 29.10 -29.48 5.81
C PHE A 77 27.74 -29.09 5.21
N ILE A 78 26.88 -30.08 4.91
CA ILE A 78 25.55 -29.80 4.33
C ILE A 78 24.67 -29.04 5.33
N LEU A 79 24.73 -29.38 6.62
CA LEU A 79 23.96 -28.70 7.67
C LEU A 79 24.35 -27.22 7.78
N ILE A 80 25.66 -26.94 7.89
CA ILE A 80 26.19 -25.58 8.00
C ILE A 80 25.92 -24.80 6.72
N PHE A 81 26.09 -25.41 5.55
CA PHE A 81 25.79 -24.79 4.26
C PHE A 81 24.32 -24.38 4.13
N CYS A 82 23.40 -25.30 4.43
CA CYS A 82 21.96 -25.04 4.39
C CYS A 82 21.55 -23.92 5.37
N TRP A 83 22.08 -23.97 6.59
CA TRP A 83 21.84 -22.93 7.60
C TRP A 83 22.37 -21.56 7.18
N SER A 84 23.60 -21.52 6.65
CA SER A 84 24.25 -20.28 6.22
C SER A 84 23.45 -19.59 5.11
N ILE A 85 22.97 -20.34 4.12
CA ILE A 85 22.14 -19.78 3.04
C ILE A 85 20.79 -19.30 3.59
N THR A 86 20.17 -20.06 4.51
CA THR A 86 18.92 -19.63 5.15
C THR A 86 19.10 -18.28 5.86
N ALA A 87 20.16 -18.14 6.65
CA ALA A 87 20.46 -16.90 7.36
C ALA A 87 20.74 -15.74 6.39
N ILE A 88 21.49 -15.98 5.31
CA ILE A 88 21.73 -14.98 4.27
C ILE A 88 20.41 -14.54 3.63
N LEU A 89 19.56 -15.47 3.20
CA LEU A 89 18.28 -15.20 2.54
C LEU A 89 17.28 -14.43 3.44
N CYS A 90 17.36 -14.59 4.76
CA CYS A 90 16.57 -13.82 5.71
C CYS A 90 16.98 -12.34 5.77
N VAL A 91 18.26 -12.03 5.49
CA VAL A 91 18.81 -10.67 5.62
C VAL A 91 18.88 -9.97 4.26
N ARG A 92 19.30 -10.67 3.22
CA ARG A 92 19.50 -10.10 1.87
C ARG A 92 19.31 -11.16 0.76
N PRO A 93 18.95 -10.73 -0.46
CA PRO A 93 19.00 -11.62 -1.61
C PRO A 93 20.46 -12.02 -1.93
N ILE A 94 20.66 -13.20 -2.51
CA ILE A 94 22.00 -13.78 -2.72
C ILE A 94 22.92 -12.90 -3.58
N LYS A 95 22.36 -12.22 -4.57
CA LYS A 95 23.10 -11.35 -5.51
C LYS A 95 22.80 -9.86 -5.33
N GLY A 96 22.05 -9.47 -4.31
CA GLY A 96 21.68 -8.06 -4.10
C GLY A 96 22.23 -7.50 -2.78
N SER A 97 22.26 -6.17 -2.71
CA SER A 97 22.73 -5.40 -1.55
C SER A 97 21.74 -5.44 -0.38
N GLY A 98 20.44 -5.48 -0.68
CA GLY A 98 19.37 -5.50 0.31
C GLY A 98 18.00 -5.80 -0.31
N TRP A 99 16.98 -5.84 0.55
CA TRP A 99 15.57 -5.92 0.16
C TRP A 99 15.01 -4.51 0.05
N HIS A 100 15.19 -3.86 -1.09
CA HIS A 100 14.76 -2.47 -1.32
C HIS A 100 13.25 -2.41 -1.60
N ASP A 101 12.50 -1.89 -0.63
CA ASP A 101 11.04 -1.75 -0.65
C ASP A 101 10.58 -0.31 -0.89
N THR A 102 11.51 0.62 -1.15
CA THR A 102 11.23 2.03 -1.48
C THR A 102 12.34 2.63 -2.34
N TYR A 103 12.01 3.71 -3.05
CA TYR A 103 12.96 4.47 -3.86
C TYR A 103 13.96 5.30 -3.04
N THR A 104 13.67 5.58 -1.77
CA THR A 104 14.53 6.39 -0.87
C THR A 104 15.95 5.83 -0.70
N TYR A 105 16.14 4.53 -0.92
CA TYR A 105 17.44 3.87 -0.81
C TYR A 105 18.32 3.99 -2.07
N ILE A 106 17.81 4.58 -3.16
CA ILE A 106 18.38 4.49 -4.52
C ILE A 106 18.72 5.89 -5.03
N GLY A 107 19.05 6.80 -4.11
CA GLY A 107 19.44 8.17 -4.43
C GLY A 107 18.33 8.99 -5.11
N PRO A 108 18.62 10.26 -5.45
CA PRO A 108 17.68 11.09 -6.18
C PRO A 108 17.36 10.47 -7.54
N CYS A 109 16.07 10.44 -7.87
CA CYS A 109 15.59 10.04 -9.19
C CYS A 109 15.33 11.28 -10.04
N THR A 110 15.62 11.17 -11.33
CA THR A 110 15.41 12.20 -12.34
C THR A 110 14.55 11.63 -13.46
N TYR A 111 13.62 12.46 -13.95
CA TYR A 111 12.84 12.18 -15.14
C TYR A 111 13.15 13.24 -16.20
N SER A 112 13.43 12.80 -17.43
CA SER A 112 13.73 13.69 -18.55
C SER A 112 12.83 13.44 -19.75
N GLU A 113 12.29 14.52 -20.31
CA GLU A 113 11.56 14.54 -21.58
C GLU A 113 12.43 15.28 -22.63
N GLY A 114 13.21 14.56 -23.43
CA GLY A 114 14.05 15.19 -24.46
C GLY A 114 14.44 14.26 -25.62
N GLY A 115 14.09 14.64 -26.85
CA GLY A 115 14.42 13.87 -28.07
C GLY A 115 13.61 12.58 -28.23
N MET A 116 14.27 11.49 -28.67
CA MET A 116 13.63 10.19 -28.97
C MET A 116 13.46 9.25 -27.75
N ALA A 117 13.74 9.72 -26.53
CA ALA A 117 13.62 8.89 -25.33
C ALA A 117 13.05 9.71 -24.15
N GLN A 118 11.90 9.29 -23.64
CA GLN A 118 11.47 9.59 -22.27
C GLN A 118 12.18 8.59 -21.36
N GLY A 119 12.77 9.08 -20.26
CA GLY A 119 13.59 8.22 -19.41
C GLY A 119 13.53 8.61 -17.95
N PHE A 120 13.45 7.59 -17.10
CA PHE A 120 13.62 7.70 -15.66
C PHE A 120 14.99 7.13 -15.28
N SER A 121 15.72 7.83 -14.40
CA SER A 121 17.05 7.41 -13.95
C SER A 121 17.24 7.78 -12.48
N CYS A 122 17.79 6.87 -11.66
CA CYS A 122 18.03 7.11 -10.22
C CYS A 122 19.47 6.82 -9.82
N ASP A 123 20.08 7.68 -9.02
CA ASP A 123 21.49 7.48 -8.63
C ASP A 123 21.69 6.24 -7.75
N GLY A 124 22.42 5.23 -8.25
CA GLY A 124 22.72 4.01 -7.48
C GLY A 124 21.79 2.83 -7.75
N TRP A 125 21.05 2.89 -8.87
CA TRP A 125 20.22 1.80 -9.36
C TRP A 125 20.96 0.46 -9.58
N GLU A 126 22.29 0.50 -9.73
CA GLU A 126 23.14 -0.70 -9.88
C GLU A 126 22.99 -1.71 -8.74
N ASN A 127 22.53 -1.26 -7.57
CA ASN A 127 22.35 -2.06 -6.37
C ASN A 127 20.99 -2.77 -6.27
N ILE A 128 20.08 -2.53 -7.23
CA ILE A 128 18.72 -3.10 -7.27
C ILE A 128 18.75 -4.51 -7.85
N LEU A 129 17.82 -5.34 -7.39
CA LEU A 129 17.67 -6.70 -7.88
C LEU A 129 17.06 -6.72 -9.29
N THR A 130 17.67 -7.46 -10.21
CA THR A 130 17.08 -7.75 -11.53
C THR A 130 16.11 -8.93 -11.46
N ARG A 131 15.14 -9.02 -12.38
CA ARG A 131 14.23 -10.18 -12.50
C ARG A 131 14.99 -11.52 -12.57
N SER A 132 16.12 -11.54 -13.27
CA SER A 132 16.97 -12.74 -13.38
C SER A 132 17.59 -13.16 -12.02
N GLN A 133 18.04 -12.19 -11.22
CA GLN A 133 18.60 -12.43 -9.90
C GLN A 133 17.52 -12.86 -8.90
N LEU A 134 16.31 -12.31 -9.03
CA LEU A 134 15.16 -12.74 -8.25
C LEU A 134 14.81 -14.22 -8.51
N ALA A 135 14.79 -14.64 -9.77
CA ALA A 135 14.57 -16.04 -10.13
C ALA A 135 15.65 -16.98 -9.54
N VAL A 136 16.90 -16.52 -9.47
CA VAL A 136 17.98 -17.26 -8.79
C VAL A 136 17.72 -17.36 -7.29
N ASN A 137 17.27 -16.28 -6.66
CA ASN A 137 16.94 -16.24 -5.24
C ASN A 137 15.84 -17.26 -4.89
N ASP A 138 14.82 -17.36 -5.73
CA ASP A 138 13.73 -18.33 -5.58
C ASP A 138 14.19 -19.77 -5.71
N ARG A 139 15.12 -20.05 -6.64
CA ARG A 139 15.74 -21.37 -6.75
C ARG A 139 16.46 -21.75 -5.47
N TRP A 140 17.28 -20.85 -4.92
CA TRP A 140 18.00 -21.11 -3.68
C TRP A 140 17.07 -21.34 -2.48
N ARG A 141 16.00 -20.54 -2.37
CA ARG A 141 14.97 -20.74 -1.35
C ARG A 141 14.33 -22.13 -1.43
N ARG A 142 14.03 -22.62 -2.64
CA ARG A 142 13.53 -24.00 -2.84
C ARG A 142 14.60 -25.04 -2.51
N THR A 143 15.84 -24.84 -2.94
CA THR A 143 16.96 -25.76 -2.66
C THR A 143 17.21 -25.93 -1.17
N VAL A 144 17.20 -24.84 -0.40
CA VAL A 144 17.38 -24.88 1.06
C VAL A 144 16.26 -25.66 1.74
N ARG A 145 15.00 -25.49 1.33
CA ARG A 145 13.88 -26.29 1.87
C ARG A 145 14.08 -27.78 1.58
N VAL A 146 14.43 -28.15 0.36
CA VAL A 146 14.66 -29.56 -0.02
C VAL A 146 15.85 -30.15 0.71
N LEU A 147 16.98 -29.43 0.82
CA LEU A 147 18.11 -29.89 1.61
C LEU A 147 17.74 -30.03 3.09
N GLY A 148 16.92 -29.11 3.60
CA GLY A 148 16.48 -29.15 4.98
C GLY A 148 15.60 -30.35 5.32
N THR A 149 14.68 -30.73 4.43
CA THR A 149 13.87 -31.94 4.62
C THR A 149 14.70 -33.22 4.54
N VAL A 150 15.69 -33.29 3.65
CA VAL A 150 16.62 -34.43 3.61
C VAL A 150 17.43 -34.52 4.91
N MET A 151 17.91 -33.39 5.41
CA MET A 151 18.72 -33.33 6.63
C MET A 151 17.91 -33.59 7.90
N SER A 152 16.62 -33.25 7.91
CA SER A 152 15.73 -33.56 9.05
C SER A 152 15.51 -35.06 9.21
N VAL A 153 15.31 -35.76 8.09
CA VAL A 153 15.19 -37.22 8.07
C VAL A 153 16.53 -37.88 8.41
N ALA A 154 17.65 -37.33 7.91
CA ALA A 154 18.98 -37.88 8.16
C ALA A 154 19.53 -37.62 9.58
N ALA A 155 18.98 -36.65 10.31
CA ALA A 155 19.50 -36.23 11.62
C ALA A 155 19.57 -37.38 12.63
N ILE A 156 18.48 -38.15 12.79
CA ILE A 156 18.44 -39.27 13.76
C ILE A 156 19.34 -40.43 13.32
N PRO A 157 19.23 -40.97 12.08
CA PRO A 157 20.05 -42.10 11.67
C PRO A 157 21.55 -41.80 11.72
N VAL A 158 21.98 -40.62 11.24
CA VAL A 158 23.40 -40.24 11.21
C VAL A 158 23.92 -40.00 12.62
N SER A 159 23.22 -39.22 13.45
CA SER A 159 23.64 -38.93 14.82
C SER A 159 23.70 -40.20 15.67
N SER A 160 22.69 -41.07 15.55
CA SER A 160 22.62 -42.33 16.30
C SER A 160 23.71 -43.31 15.86
N ALA A 161 23.98 -43.42 14.56
CA ALA A 161 25.07 -44.25 14.05
C ALA A 161 26.44 -43.77 14.55
N LEU A 162 26.72 -42.46 14.53
CA LEU A 162 27.97 -41.90 15.04
C LEU A 162 28.09 -42.09 16.56
N CYS A 163 27.01 -41.88 17.32
CA CYS A 163 26.98 -42.14 18.77
C CYS A 163 27.22 -43.62 19.09
N ALA A 164 26.64 -44.55 18.33
CA ALA A 164 26.84 -45.99 18.52
C ALA A 164 28.28 -46.43 18.18
N ARG A 165 28.95 -45.76 17.23
CA ARG A 165 30.38 -45.98 16.95
C ARG A 165 31.27 -45.47 18.08
N GLY A 166 31.02 -44.27 18.61
CA GLY A 166 31.78 -43.74 19.74
C GLY A 166 31.54 -44.49 21.07
N ALA A 167 30.37 -45.12 21.24
CA ALA A 167 30.03 -45.90 22.42
C ALA A 167 30.99 -47.10 22.61
N VAL A 168 31.45 -47.68 21.50
CA VAL A 168 32.43 -48.77 21.48
C VAL A 168 33.76 -48.31 22.10
N ALA A 169 34.27 -47.16 21.66
CA ALA A 169 35.50 -46.57 22.21
C ALA A 169 35.35 -46.20 23.69
N TYR A 170 34.15 -45.74 24.10
CA TYR A 170 33.85 -45.37 25.48
C TYR A 170 33.89 -46.56 26.44
N ILE A 171 33.30 -47.70 26.05
CA ILE A 171 33.30 -48.92 26.87
C ILE A 171 34.70 -49.52 26.93
N GLN A 172 35.42 -49.55 25.80
CA GLN A 172 36.77 -50.14 25.73
C GLN A 172 37.81 -49.45 26.61
N ASN A 173 37.68 -48.14 26.83
CA ASN A 173 38.63 -47.36 27.63
C ASN A 173 38.32 -47.36 29.14
N ARG A 174 37.36 -48.17 29.60
CA ARG A 174 36.97 -48.27 31.03
C ARG A 174 37.36 -49.64 31.59
N TYR A 175 37.82 -49.67 32.84
CA TYR A 175 38.11 -50.92 33.54
C TYR A 175 36.81 -51.69 33.85
N PRO A 176 36.81 -53.04 33.77
CA PRO A 176 35.63 -53.87 34.01
C PRO A 176 34.96 -53.62 35.36
N ASP A 177 35.74 -53.32 36.40
CA ASP A 177 35.26 -53.09 37.77
C ASP A 177 34.57 -51.72 37.94
N ASP A 178 34.85 -50.74 37.06
CA ASP A 178 34.34 -49.37 37.16
C ASP A 178 33.06 -49.12 36.32
N PHE A 179 32.72 -50.02 35.40
CA PHE A 179 31.59 -49.82 34.48
C PHE A 179 30.62 -51.02 34.48
N PRO A 180 29.59 -51.01 35.35
CA PRO A 180 28.69 -52.14 35.49
C PRO A 180 27.89 -52.41 34.21
N PHE A 181 27.63 -53.68 33.93
CA PHE A 181 26.88 -54.14 32.75
C PHE A 181 25.48 -53.50 32.63
N SER A 182 24.87 -53.09 33.75
CA SER A 182 23.61 -52.33 33.76
C SER A 182 23.67 -50.99 33.03
N LYS A 183 24.88 -50.44 32.81
CA LYS A 183 25.11 -49.22 32.02
C LYS A 183 25.53 -49.51 30.58
N VAL A 184 25.97 -50.74 30.27
CA VAL A 184 26.34 -51.17 28.90
C VAL A 184 25.10 -51.49 28.07
N ILE A 185 24.13 -52.20 28.66
CA ILE A 185 22.88 -52.59 27.97
C ILE A 185 22.14 -51.36 27.38
N PRO A 186 21.88 -50.28 28.14
CA PRO A 186 21.22 -49.10 27.59
C PRO A 186 22.00 -48.41 26.47
N LEU A 187 23.33 -48.53 26.44
CA LEU A 187 24.15 -47.97 25.34
C LEU A 187 24.03 -48.82 24.06
N ALA A 188 23.96 -50.14 24.19
CA ALA A 188 23.86 -51.05 23.04
C ALA A 188 22.47 -51.07 22.42
N ASP A 189 21.42 -50.92 23.23
CA ASP A 189 20.03 -50.81 22.77
C ASP A 189 19.69 -49.42 22.21
N ARG A 190 20.68 -48.55 22.02
CA ARG A 190 20.50 -47.14 21.62
C ARG A 190 19.49 -46.42 22.52
N GLY A 191 19.63 -46.61 23.83
CA GLY A 191 18.70 -46.10 24.85
C GLY A 191 18.51 -44.58 24.85
N TRP A 192 19.35 -43.82 24.15
CA TRP A 192 19.16 -42.39 23.87
C TRP A 192 18.00 -42.08 22.89
N LEU A 193 17.46 -43.07 22.17
CA LEU A 193 16.27 -42.94 21.33
C LEU A 193 15.02 -43.57 21.97
N ASN A 194 15.16 -44.34 23.05
CA ASN A 194 14.04 -45.06 23.66
C ASN A 194 13.41 -44.23 24.81
N PRO A 195 12.17 -43.73 24.65
CA PRO A 195 11.54 -42.86 25.63
C PRO A 195 11.31 -43.53 26.99
N THR A 196 11.13 -44.86 27.05
CA THR A 196 10.92 -45.59 28.32
C THR A 196 12.20 -45.70 29.13
N ILE A 197 13.32 -46.03 28.48
CA ILE A 197 14.66 -46.07 29.09
C ILE A 197 15.07 -44.65 29.54
N MET A 198 14.74 -43.65 28.73
CA MET A 198 15.05 -42.25 29.01
C MET A 198 14.23 -41.68 30.17
N GLY A 199 12.94 -41.99 30.26
CA GLY A 199 12.10 -41.64 31.41
C GLY A 199 12.60 -42.26 32.71
N GLY A 200 13.03 -43.53 32.65
CA GLY A 200 13.69 -44.21 33.77
C GLY A 200 15.03 -43.58 34.17
N ALA A 201 15.86 -43.17 33.20
CA ALA A 201 17.17 -42.60 33.45
C ALA A 201 17.13 -41.14 33.94
N LEU A 202 16.16 -40.34 33.47
CA LEU A 202 16.05 -38.91 33.77
C LEU A 202 15.08 -38.58 34.91
N PHE A 203 14.08 -39.41 35.23
CA PHE A 203 13.04 -39.05 36.21
C PHE A 203 12.85 -40.06 37.35
N ALA A 204 13.27 -41.32 37.20
CA ALA A 204 13.11 -42.32 38.26
C ALA A 204 14.14 -42.19 39.39
N ARG A 205 13.86 -42.82 40.54
CA ARG A 205 14.72 -42.85 41.74
C ARG A 205 16.04 -43.62 41.53
N ASP A 206 16.10 -44.46 40.50
CA ASP A 206 17.24 -45.33 40.17
C ASP A 206 18.20 -44.77 39.10
N ARG A 207 18.30 -43.43 38.95
CA ARG A 207 19.13 -42.79 37.91
C ARG A 207 20.57 -43.31 37.86
N ARG A 208 21.20 -43.57 39.01
CA ARG A 208 22.61 -43.98 39.09
C ARG A 208 22.89 -45.37 38.48
N LYS A 209 21.87 -46.22 38.33
CA LYS A 209 22.01 -47.61 37.88
C LYS A 209 22.14 -47.74 36.36
N TYR A 210 21.51 -46.83 35.62
CA TYR A 210 21.40 -46.87 34.16
C TYR A 210 22.06 -45.66 33.46
N LEU A 211 22.28 -44.55 34.17
CA LEU A 211 22.83 -43.32 33.60
C LEU A 211 24.36 -43.40 33.47
N SER A 212 24.86 -43.10 32.28
CA SER A 212 26.27 -42.84 32.01
C SER A 212 26.45 -41.46 31.37
N TRP A 213 27.60 -40.84 31.57
CA TRP A 213 27.89 -39.53 30.97
C TRP A 213 27.77 -39.58 29.43
N TYR A 214 28.27 -40.65 28.81
CA TYR A 214 28.18 -40.85 27.37
C TYR A 214 26.72 -40.98 26.87
N LEU A 215 25.84 -41.59 27.66
CA LEU A 215 24.40 -41.67 27.33
C LEU A 215 23.75 -40.28 27.32
N ILE A 216 24.09 -39.41 28.29
CA ILE A 216 23.61 -38.03 28.33
C ILE A 216 24.11 -37.24 27.12
N VAL A 217 25.41 -37.34 26.81
CA VAL A 217 25.99 -36.66 25.64
C VAL A 217 25.33 -37.13 24.34
N SER A 218 25.16 -38.44 24.15
CA SER A 218 24.51 -39.01 22.96
C SER A 218 23.04 -38.58 22.85
N LEU A 219 22.35 -38.48 23.99
CA LEU A 219 20.99 -37.97 24.07
C LEU A 219 20.94 -36.49 23.68
N CYS A 220 21.81 -35.64 24.23
CA CYS A 220 21.84 -34.23 23.87
C CYS A 220 22.17 -34.02 22.38
N ILE A 221 23.11 -34.79 21.82
CA ILE A 221 23.44 -34.72 20.39
C ILE A 221 22.22 -35.07 19.53
N CYS A 222 21.57 -36.21 19.81
CA CYS A 222 20.38 -36.62 19.04
C CYS A 222 19.21 -35.66 19.26
N GLY A 223 19.01 -35.18 20.49
CA GLY A 223 17.96 -34.23 20.86
C GLY A 223 18.13 -32.87 20.20
N PHE A 224 19.35 -32.32 20.14
CA PHE A 224 19.60 -31.10 19.36
C PHE A 224 19.36 -31.35 17.86
N GLY A 225 19.81 -32.49 17.33
CA GLY A 225 19.58 -32.88 15.94
C GLY A 225 18.10 -32.93 15.54
N THR A 226 17.24 -33.46 16.43
CA THR A 226 15.79 -33.51 16.20
C THR A 226 15.09 -32.17 16.41
N LEU A 227 15.61 -31.30 17.27
CA LEU A 227 15.02 -30.00 17.56
C LEU A 227 15.32 -28.94 16.50
N ILE A 228 16.44 -29.03 15.78
CA ILE A 228 16.86 -28.01 14.79
C ILE A 228 15.76 -27.70 13.78
N TRP A 229 15.19 -28.73 13.12
CA TRP A 229 14.25 -28.52 12.01
C TRP A 229 12.86 -28.04 12.46
N PRO A 230 12.22 -28.63 13.50
CA PRO A 230 10.96 -28.10 14.03
C PRO A 230 11.10 -26.66 14.55
N LEU A 231 12.21 -26.33 15.22
CA LEU A 231 12.46 -24.95 15.66
C LEU A 231 12.70 -24.01 14.48
N GLN A 232 13.36 -24.48 13.43
CA GLN A 232 13.55 -23.70 12.20
C GLN A 232 12.21 -23.41 11.53
N GLU A 233 11.33 -24.39 11.32
CA GLU A 233 9.98 -24.20 10.78
C GLU A 233 9.14 -23.24 11.66
N LEU A 234 9.26 -23.35 12.98
CA LEU A 234 8.51 -22.49 13.92
C LEU A 234 8.98 -21.02 13.87
N LEU A 235 10.29 -20.79 13.72
CA LEU A 235 10.89 -19.45 13.73
C LEU A 235 10.96 -18.80 12.34
N LEU A 236 10.89 -19.60 11.27
CA LEU A 236 10.96 -19.15 9.89
C LEU A 236 9.56 -18.82 9.38
N THR A 237 9.31 -17.53 9.17
CA THR A 237 8.05 -17.05 8.59
C THR A 237 8.27 -16.62 7.14
N GLN A 238 7.23 -16.72 6.31
CA GLN A 238 7.23 -16.19 4.95
C GLN A 238 6.43 -14.89 4.94
N LYS A 239 7.04 -13.81 4.49
CA LYS A 239 6.39 -12.50 4.36
C LYS A 239 6.39 -12.09 2.89
N SER A 240 5.22 -11.75 2.36
CA SER A 240 5.11 -11.07 1.07
C SER A 240 5.48 -9.60 1.26
N VAL A 241 6.39 -9.12 0.41
CA VAL A 241 6.84 -7.72 0.39
C VAL A 241 6.86 -7.27 -1.07
N GLN A 242 6.45 -6.04 -1.33
CA GLN A 242 6.61 -5.42 -2.64
C GLN A 242 8.04 -4.86 -2.73
N LEU A 243 8.75 -5.20 -3.79
CA LEU A 243 10.13 -4.82 -4.00
C LEU A 243 10.29 -4.12 -5.33
N LEU A 244 11.22 -3.17 -5.35
CA LEU A 244 11.68 -2.61 -6.60
C LEU A 244 12.52 -3.67 -7.34
N VAL A 245 12.13 -3.97 -8.57
CA VAL A 245 12.81 -4.97 -9.41
C VAL A 245 12.96 -4.43 -10.81
N VAL A 246 14.18 -4.46 -11.33
CA VAL A 246 14.47 -4.03 -12.70
C VAL A 246 14.35 -5.19 -13.68
N GLU A 247 13.77 -4.94 -14.86
CA GLU A 247 13.62 -5.94 -15.91
C GLU A 247 14.97 -6.35 -16.51
N HIS A 248 15.83 -5.40 -16.91
CA HIS A 248 17.15 -5.64 -17.53
C HIS A 248 18.25 -4.85 -16.81
N ALA A 249 19.51 -4.95 -17.24
CA ALA A 249 20.59 -4.10 -16.71
C ALA A 249 20.41 -2.65 -17.20
N GLY A 250 19.50 -1.93 -16.55
CA GLY A 250 19.14 -0.54 -16.84
C GLY A 250 18.49 0.11 -15.62
N ALA A 251 18.14 1.39 -15.72
CA ALA A 251 17.45 2.08 -14.63
C ALA A 251 16.07 1.43 -14.34
N PRO A 252 15.58 1.49 -13.08
CA PRO A 252 14.20 1.14 -12.78
C PRO A 252 13.27 2.03 -13.60
N ASP A 253 12.30 1.41 -14.27
CA ASP A 253 11.28 2.13 -15.02
C ASP A 253 9.95 1.98 -14.27
N PRO A 254 9.38 3.07 -13.72
CA PRO A 254 8.08 3.00 -13.05
C PRO A 254 6.99 2.50 -14.00
N SER A 255 5.96 1.86 -13.45
CA SER A 255 4.91 1.23 -14.28
C SER A 255 4.11 2.25 -15.09
N SER A 256 3.96 3.45 -14.53
CA SER A 256 3.31 4.59 -15.15
C SER A 256 3.70 5.87 -14.42
N TYR A 257 3.29 7.01 -14.95
CA TYR A 257 3.57 8.32 -14.37
C TYR A 257 2.40 9.26 -14.59
N VAL A 258 2.23 10.22 -13.68
CA VAL A 258 1.15 11.21 -13.73
C VAL A 258 1.73 12.62 -13.61
N PRO A 259 1.31 13.56 -14.48
CA PRO A 259 1.74 14.94 -14.37
C PRO A 259 1.06 15.63 -13.19
N ASP A 260 1.83 16.40 -12.45
CA ASP A 260 1.38 17.28 -11.38
C ASP A 260 1.77 18.73 -11.66
N ALA A 261 1.03 19.64 -11.04
CA ALA A 261 1.31 21.06 -11.10
C ALA A 261 2.54 21.41 -10.23
N ASP A 262 3.29 22.42 -10.66
CA ASP A 262 4.27 23.11 -9.83
C ASP A 262 3.94 24.60 -9.75
N ILE A 263 4.39 25.26 -8.70
CA ILE A 263 4.24 26.72 -8.58
C ILE A 263 4.90 27.47 -9.75
N ALA A 264 6.03 26.95 -10.27
CA ALA A 264 6.69 27.51 -11.44
C ALA A 264 5.79 27.38 -12.68
N ALA A 265 5.18 26.22 -12.92
CA ALA A 265 4.24 26.04 -14.02
C ALA A 265 2.99 26.91 -13.86
N LEU A 266 2.46 27.04 -12.65
CA LEU A 266 1.30 27.89 -12.38
C LEU A 266 1.56 29.35 -12.75
N SER A 267 2.77 29.86 -12.53
CA SER A 267 3.15 31.22 -12.94
C SER A 267 3.08 31.43 -14.46
N GLN A 268 3.18 30.36 -15.24
CA GLN A 268 3.20 30.37 -16.70
C GLN A 268 1.83 30.10 -17.33
N VAL A 269 0.81 29.80 -16.52
CA VAL A 269 -0.55 29.57 -17.03
C VAL A 269 -1.14 30.89 -17.53
N ASN A 270 -1.68 30.86 -18.74
CA ASN A 270 -2.37 32.01 -19.33
C ASN A 270 -3.81 32.10 -18.78
N SER A 271 -4.16 33.27 -18.23
CA SER A 271 -5.47 33.50 -17.61
C SER A 271 -6.66 33.32 -18.56
N ALA A 272 -6.53 33.63 -19.85
CA ALA A 272 -7.63 33.48 -20.80
C ALA A 272 -8.05 32.00 -20.95
N TYR A 273 -7.09 31.08 -21.02
CA TYR A 273 -7.38 29.64 -21.06
C TYR A 273 -7.97 29.16 -19.74
N ALA A 274 -7.42 29.61 -18.60
CA ALA A 274 -7.94 29.24 -17.28
C ALA A 274 -9.40 29.72 -17.09
N ILE A 275 -9.72 30.96 -17.46
CA ILE A 275 -11.08 31.53 -17.37
C ILE A 275 -12.05 30.77 -18.29
N GLY A 276 -11.65 30.49 -19.53
CA GLY A 276 -12.45 29.78 -20.52
C GLY A 276 -12.77 28.35 -20.10
N ALA A 277 -11.75 27.61 -19.64
CA ALA A 277 -11.93 26.24 -19.16
C ALA A 277 -12.71 26.19 -17.84
N THR A 278 -12.52 27.15 -16.93
CA THR A 278 -13.32 27.27 -15.70
C THR A 278 -14.80 27.52 -16.01
N ARG A 279 -15.08 28.42 -16.98
CA ARG A 279 -16.45 28.67 -17.47
C ARG A 279 -17.08 27.39 -18.03
N ALA A 280 -16.34 26.68 -18.87
CA ALA A 280 -16.81 25.42 -19.45
C ALA A 280 -17.13 24.38 -18.36
N ALA A 281 -16.26 24.25 -17.35
CA ALA A 281 -16.46 23.35 -16.22
C ALA A 281 -17.71 23.73 -15.39
N ILE A 282 -17.89 25.02 -15.09
CA ILE A 282 -19.08 25.54 -14.38
C ILE A 282 -20.37 25.25 -15.14
N ASN A 283 -20.35 25.37 -16.47
CA ASN A 283 -21.51 25.21 -17.33
C ASN A 283 -21.86 23.74 -17.61
N MET A 284 -20.88 22.84 -17.58
CA MET A 284 -21.07 21.41 -17.80
C MET A 284 -21.33 20.63 -16.51
N ALA A 285 -21.00 21.20 -15.35
CA ALA A 285 -21.13 20.51 -14.09
C ALA A 285 -22.57 20.07 -13.79
N GLU A 286 -22.72 18.80 -13.41
CA GLU A 286 -23.97 18.22 -12.95
C GLU A 286 -23.86 17.69 -11.52
N TYR A 287 -25.03 17.54 -10.89
CA TYR A 287 -25.15 17.00 -9.54
C TYR A 287 -24.50 15.60 -9.39
N TRP A 288 -24.54 14.79 -10.44
CA TRP A 288 -24.07 13.39 -10.42
C TRP A 288 -22.65 13.20 -10.96
N ASP A 289 -21.93 14.28 -11.27
CA ASP A 289 -20.55 14.13 -11.75
C ASP A 289 -19.70 13.41 -10.69
N SER A 290 -18.48 12.99 -11.04
CA SER A 290 -17.50 12.57 -10.05
C SER A 290 -16.34 13.57 -10.07
N GLN A 291 -15.85 13.94 -8.89
CA GLN A 291 -14.70 14.83 -8.77
C GLN A 291 -13.55 14.08 -8.10
N PRO A 292 -12.77 13.31 -8.88
CA PRO A 292 -11.65 12.55 -8.33
C PRO A 292 -10.54 13.46 -7.79
N ASN A 293 -10.49 14.72 -8.20
CA ASN A 293 -9.50 15.72 -7.77
C ASN A 293 -9.76 16.31 -6.38
N ILE A 294 -10.85 15.92 -5.72
CA ILE A 294 -11.18 16.38 -4.37
C ILE A 294 -10.62 15.39 -3.36
N TRP A 295 -9.73 15.89 -2.53
CA TRP A 295 -9.21 15.16 -1.38
C TRP A 295 -9.97 15.56 -0.12
N ARG A 296 -10.20 14.58 0.77
CA ARG A 296 -11.00 14.75 2.00
C ARG A 296 -10.18 14.30 3.19
N ASP A 297 -10.24 15.07 4.27
CA ASP A 297 -9.62 14.66 5.54
C ASP A 297 -10.24 13.33 6.05
N PRO A 298 -9.44 12.31 6.40
CA PRO A 298 -9.95 11.05 6.96
C PRO A 298 -10.76 11.24 8.25
N GLU A 299 -10.51 12.29 9.03
CA GLU A 299 -11.29 12.62 10.24
C GLU A 299 -12.63 13.30 9.93
N ASN A 300 -12.91 13.57 8.65
CA ASN A 300 -14.13 14.26 8.27
C ASN A 300 -15.35 13.33 8.38
N THR A 301 -16.39 13.83 9.07
CA THR A 301 -17.72 13.21 9.22
C THR A 301 -18.46 12.87 7.91
N CYS A 302 -17.85 13.21 6.78
CA CYS A 302 -18.39 13.18 5.42
C CYS A 302 -17.96 11.98 4.57
N ASN A 303 -17.25 11.01 5.16
CA ASN A 303 -16.76 9.81 4.47
C ASN A 303 -17.86 8.81 4.05
N GLN A 304 -19.15 9.19 4.06
CA GLN A 304 -20.27 8.28 3.87
C GLN A 304 -21.10 8.50 2.58
N THR A 305 -20.79 9.46 1.70
CA THR A 305 -21.62 9.76 0.51
C THR A 305 -20.91 9.56 -0.83
N SER A 306 -21.67 9.02 -1.80
CA SER A 306 -21.25 8.61 -3.15
C SER A 306 -21.27 9.71 -4.22
N THR A 307 -21.65 10.95 -3.88
CA THR A 307 -21.63 12.09 -4.83
C THR A 307 -20.85 13.27 -4.24
N TRP A 308 -20.03 13.95 -5.05
CA TRP A 308 -19.22 15.12 -4.65
C TRP A 308 -20.06 16.38 -4.42
N SER A 309 -21.19 16.51 -5.11
CA SER A 309 -22.13 17.61 -4.93
C SER A 309 -22.74 17.56 -3.53
N SER A 310 -23.05 16.36 -3.02
CA SER A 310 -23.46 16.12 -1.64
C SER A 310 -22.23 16.03 -0.74
N SER A 311 -21.61 17.16 -0.45
CA SER A 311 -20.81 17.16 0.77
C SER A 311 -21.78 16.84 1.93
N CYS A 312 -21.43 15.80 2.69
CA CYS A 312 -21.84 15.57 4.08
C CYS A 312 -23.33 15.60 4.42
N THR A 313 -24.22 14.89 3.74
CA THR A 313 -25.66 14.87 4.09
C THR A 313 -25.91 14.84 5.62
N ARG A 314 -26.42 15.94 6.22
CA ARG A 314 -27.03 15.83 7.55
C ARG A 314 -28.43 15.29 7.33
N PRO A 315 -28.84 14.21 8.01
CA PRO A 315 -30.26 13.91 8.09
C PRO A 315 -30.93 15.07 8.86
N ARG A 316 -31.90 15.77 8.24
CA ARG A 316 -32.85 16.55 9.04
C ARG A 316 -33.80 15.58 9.75
N PRO A 317 -34.41 15.98 10.87
CA PRO A 317 -35.48 15.23 11.52
C PRO A 317 -36.72 14.99 10.64
N GLU A 318 -36.82 15.66 9.47
CA GLU A 318 -38.00 15.63 8.60
C GLU A 318 -37.62 15.54 7.10
N GLY A 319 -37.08 14.41 6.66
CA GLY A 319 -37.27 13.89 5.29
C GLY A 319 -36.64 14.59 4.09
N GLY A 320 -35.74 15.58 4.25
CA GLY A 320 -35.04 16.24 3.13
C GLY A 320 -33.52 15.95 3.09
N THR A 321 -32.97 15.77 1.89
CA THR A 321 -31.50 15.70 1.67
C THR A 321 -30.96 17.11 1.42
N PHE A 322 -29.99 17.53 2.24
CA PHE A 322 -29.28 18.80 2.08
C PHE A 322 -27.95 18.58 1.37
N LEU A 323 -27.66 19.46 0.40
CA LEU A 323 -26.31 19.65 -0.13
C LEU A 323 -25.53 20.47 0.91
N TRP A 324 -24.42 19.96 1.43
CA TRP A 324 -23.45 20.88 2.01
C TRP A 324 -22.63 21.52 0.88
N PRO A 325 -22.15 22.76 1.06
CA PRO A 325 -21.05 23.28 0.24
C PRO A 325 -19.79 22.47 0.52
N LEU A 326 -18.93 22.30 -0.50
CA LEU A 326 -17.57 21.78 -0.33
C LEU A 326 -16.98 22.40 0.93
N LEU A 327 -16.78 21.58 1.98
CA LEU A 327 -16.49 22.08 3.31
C LEU A 327 -15.05 22.55 3.38
N GLY A 328 -14.82 23.79 2.95
CA GLY A 328 -13.62 24.60 3.15
C GLY A 328 -12.42 23.82 3.70
N ASN A 329 -12.04 24.09 4.96
CA ASN A 329 -10.83 23.53 5.61
C ASN A 329 -10.70 22.00 5.64
N SER A 330 -11.76 21.24 5.34
CA SER A 330 -11.77 19.76 5.42
C SER A 330 -11.62 19.06 4.07
N THR A 331 -11.58 19.84 2.98
CA THR A 331 -11.40 19.35 1.61
C THR A 331 -10.45 20.25 0.84
N PHE A 332 -9.66 19.68 -0.05
CA PHE A 332 -8.77 20.44 -0.92
C PHE A 332 -8.74 19.85 -2.32
N VAL A 333 -8.25 20.63 -3.26
CA VAL A 333 -8.15 20.25 -4.67
C VAL A 333 -6.70 20.00 -5.03
N SER A 334 -6.43 18.90 -5.73
CA SER A 334 -5.15 18.64 -6.39
C SER A 334 -5.40 18.18 -7.82
N ASN A 335 -4.42 18.38 -8.72
CA ASN A 335 -4.49 17.80 -10.06
C ASN A 335 -4.51 16.25 -10.02
N ILE A 336 -3.96 15.69 -8.93
CA ILE A 336 -3.89 14.27 -8.70
C ILE A 336 -5.21 13.74 -8.13
N ALA A 337 -5.65 12.58 -8.62
CA ALA A 337 -6.85 11.91 -8.15
C ALA A 337 -6.68 11.37 -6.71
N SER A 338 -7.73 11.49 -5.88
CA SER A 338 -7.75 11.07 -4.47
C SER A 338 -7.61 9.57 -4.25
N THR A 339 -7.79 8.77 -5.30
CA THR A 339 -7.63 7.31 -5.29
C THR A 339 -6.21 6.88 -5.64
N LEU A 340 -5.33 7.82 -5.99
CA LEU A 340 -3.97 7.50 -6.42
C LEU A 340 -3.13 7.01 -5.24
N ASN A 341 -2.38 5.93 -5.48
CA ASN A 341 -1.32 5.44 -4.62
C ASN A 341 -0.03 5.38 -5.45
N THR A 342 1.05 5.98 -4.97
CA THR A 342 2.35 6.03 -5.68
C THR A 342 3.14 4.73 -5.57
N GLY A 343 2.65 3.78 -4.78
CA GLY A 343 3.26 2.47 -4.57
C GLY A 343 4.55 2.56 -3.74
N LEU A 344 5.69 2.22 -4.32
CA LEU A 344 7.00 2.27 -3.65
C LEU A 344 7.63 3.66 -3.64
N ALA A 345 7.13 4.57 -4.48
CA ALA A 345 7.66 5.92 -4.59
C ALA A 345 7.06 6.83 -3.51
N VAL A 346 7.91 7.64 -2.87
CA VAL A 346 7.48 8.69 -1.95
C VAL A 346 7.47 10.00 -2.72
N ASN A 347 6.29 10.59 -2.92
CA ASN A 347 6.16 11.85 -3.66
C ASN A 347 5.13 12.77 -3.01
N HIS A 348 5.27 14.06 -3.27
CA HIS A 348 4.37 15.11 -2.86
C HIS A 348 3.64 15.72 -4.04
N ALA A 349 2.37 16.08 -3.85
CA ALA A 349 1.56 16.73 -4.88
C ALA A 349 1.18 18.16 -4.48
N PHE A 350 0.99 19.02 -5.47
CA PHE A 350 0.53 20.39 -5.27
C PHE A 350 -0.98 20.46 -5.06
N ARG A 351 -1.43 21.35 -4.17
CA ARG A 351 -2.84 21.51 -3.84
C ARG A 351 -3.26 22.95 -3.55
N PHE A 352 -4.56 23.20 -3.72
CA PHE A 352 -5.26 24.38 -3.21
C PHE A 352 -6.32 24.02 -2.19
N ASN A 353 -6.37 24.76 -1.09
CA ASN A 353 -7.45 24.72 -0.12
C ASN A 353 -8.10 26.10 -0.07
N SER A 354 -9.37 26.20 -0.45
CA SER A 354 -10.08 27.48 -0.52
C SER A 354 -11.31 27.48 0.38
N THR A 355 -11.51 28.59 1.08
CA THR A 355 -12.72 28.88 1.85
C THR A 355 -13.33 30.19 1.38
N VAL A 356 -14.64 30.21 1.16
CA VAL A 356 -15.37 31.43 0.79
C VAL A 356 -16.35 31.76 1.90
N ASP A 357 -16.36 33.03 2.33
CA ASP A 357 -17.36 33.58 3.22
C ASP A 357 -18.03 34.81 2.60
N CYS A 358 -19.34 34.99 2.78
CA CYS A 358 -20.10 36.07 2.16
C CYS A 358 -20.99 36.79 3.18
N VAL A 359 -20.64 38.02 3.51
CA VAL A 359 -21.32 38.86 4.50
C VAL A 359 -22.04 40.03 3.83
N THR A 360 -23.25 40.34 4.31
CA THR A 360 -24.00 41.53 3.89
C THR A 360 -23.34 42.76 4.53
N VAL A 361 -23.08 43.78 3.72
CA VAL A 361 -22.39 45.02 4.12
C VAL A 361 -23.21 46.24 3.75
N GLU A 362 -22.92 47.38 4.37
CA GLU A 362 -23.53 48.66 3.98
C GLU A 362 -23.15 49.03 2.54
N GLU A 363 -24.02 49.78 1.86
CA GLU A 363 -23.78 50.25 0.49
C GLU A 363 -22.52 51.12 0.37
N SER A 364 -22.20 51.88 1.42
CA SER A 364 -20.98 52.69 1.53
C SER A 364 -19.68 51.88 1.42
N ALA A 365 -19.74 50.57 1.70
CA ALA A 365 -18.59 49.67 1.61
C ALA A 365 -18.30 49.21 0.17
N TYR A 366 -19.21 49.44 -0.79
CA TYR A 366 -18.95 49.13 -2.19
C TYR A 366 -17.90 50.10 -2.76
N PRO A 367 -16.80 49.60 -3.38
CA PRO A 367 -15.76 50.47 -3.89
C PRO A 367 -16.28 51.42 -5.00
N PRO A 368 -16.07 52.75 -4.90
CA PRO A 368 -16.51 53.67 -5.94
C PRO A 368 -15.74 53.49 -7.25
N THR A 369 -14.47 53.12 -7.15
CA THR A 369 -13.60 52.73 -8.28
C THR A 369 -13.04 51.34 -8.02
N CYS A 370 -13.34 50.40 -8.91
CA CYS A 370 -12.81 49.04 -8.83
C CYS A 370 -11.43 48.97 -9.49
N SER A 371 -10.40 48.58 -8.74
CA SER A 371 -9.03 48.47 -9.28
C SER A 371 -8.82 47.30 -10.25
N GLY A 372 -9.65 46.25 -10.13
CA GLY A 372 -9.56 45.04 -10.94
C GLY A 372 -10.69 44.90 -11.93
N PHE A 373 -11.50 43.86 -11.77
CA PHE A 373 -12.61 43.57 -12.67
C PHE A 373 -13.91 44.24 -12.17
N THR A 374 -14.60 44.96 -13.06
CA THR A 374 -15.91 45.52 -12.77
C THR A 374 -16.87 45.28 -13.92
N THR A 375 -18.13 44.99 -13.60
CA THR A 375 -19.21 44.94 -14.58
C THR A 375 -20.51 45.40 -13.96
N SER A 376 -21.37 45.99 -14.77
CA SER A 376 -22.68 46.46 -14.34
C SER A 376 -23.70 46.28 -15.45
N THR A 377 -24.92 45.94 -15.07
CA THR A 377 -26.05 45.84 -16.00
C THR A 377 -27.25 46.59 -15.47
N ARG A 378 -28.06 47.09 -16.41
CA ARG A 378 -29.40 47.62 -16.15
C ARG A 378 -30.40 46.58 -16.60
N ILE A 379 -31.21 46.10 -15.68
CA ILE A 379 -32.30 45.18 -15.97
C ILE A 379 -33.52 46.06 -16.22
N ASN A 380 -33.84 46.29 -17.49
CA ASN A 380 -34.99 47.12 -17.84
C ASN A 380 -36.27 46.45 -17.33
N THR A 381 -37.02 47.18 -16.49
CA THR A 381 -38.45 46.95 -16.32
C THR A 381 -39.26 47.94 -17.14
N ASP A 382 -40.58 47.75 -17.16
CA ASP A 382 -41.54 48.47 -17.99
C ASP A 382 -41.18 49.93 -18.30
N PRO A 383 -41.51 50.44 -19.51
CA PRO A 383 -41.32 51.84 -19.87
C PRO A 383 -42.04 52.83 -18.93
N GLU A 384 -42.90 52.34 -18.03
CA GLU A 384 -43.62 53.13 -17.02
C GLU A 384 -42.92 53.15 -15.64
N SER A 385 -41.87 52.36 -15.40
CA SER A 385 -41.12 52.38 -14.14
C SER A 385 -40.08 53.51 -14.14
N THR A 386 -40.08 54.35 -13.09
CA THR A 386 -39.20 55.53 -13.00
C THR A 386 -37.79 55.25 -12.50
N GLU A 387 -37.50 54.02 -12.03
CA GLU A 387 -36.19 53.65 -11.48
C GLU A 387 -35.60 52.42 -12.18
N ASP A 388 -34.39 52.58 -12.74
CA ASP A 388 -33.63 51.48 -13.35
C ASP A 388 -33.24 50.43 -12.29
N GLN A 389 -33.42 49.14 -12.58
CA GLN A 389 -32.89 48.07 -11.73
C GLN A 389 -31.42 47.84 -12.07
N ILE A 390 -30.52 48.02 -11.09
CA ILE A 390 -29.08 47.99 -11.32
C ILE A 390 -28.44 46.86 -10.53
N PHE A 391 -27.63 46.07 -11.21
CA PHE A 391 -26.72 45.09 -10.60
C PHE A 391 -25.27 45.44 -10.96
N LYS A 392 -24.40 45.48 -9.96
CA LYS A 392 -22.97 45.76 -10.13
C LYS A 392 -22.12 44.69 -9.44
N VAL A 393 -21.00 44.35 -10.06
CA VAL A 393 -19.97 43.46 -9.51
C VAL A 393 -18.63 44.17 -9.58
N CYS A 394 -17.87 44.13 -8.49
CA CYS A 394 -16.49 44.60 -8.43
C CYS A 394 -15.62 43.55 -7.74
N VAL A 395 -14.50 43.20 -8.37
CA VAL A 395 -13.44 42.37 -7.80
C VAL A 395 -12.17 43.21 -7.78
N PRO A 396 -11.80 43.76 -6.61
CA PRO A 396 -10.53 44.45 -6.45
C PRO A 396 -9.35 43.50 -6.70
N GLY A 397 -8.31 43.99 -7.37
CA GLY A 397 -7.10 43.20 -7.64
C GLY A 397 -6.40 43.60 -8.93
N ALA A 398 -5.13 43.24 -9.07
CA ALA A 398 -4.36 43.47 -10.29
C ALA A 398 -4.55 42.27 -11.24
N MET A 399 -5.10 42.51 -12.44
CA MET A 399 -5.30 41.45 -13.45
C MET A 399 -4.03 41.12 -14.25
N ASP A 400 -3.00 41.97 -14.13
CA ASP A 400 -1.71 41.90 -14.81
C ASP A 400 -0.62 41.26 -13.93
N LYS A 401 -0.94 40.83 -12.71
CA LYS A 401 0.03 40.31 -11.75
C LYS A 401 -0.33 38.92 -11.27
N PHE A 402 0.68 38.05 -11.23
CA PHE A 402 0.57 36.74 -10.61
C PHE A 402 0.39 36.91 -9.09
N PRO A 403 -0.65 36.31 -8.47
CA PRO A 403 -0.99 36.57 -7.06
C PRO A 403 -0.13 35.78 -6.07
N TRP A 404 0.65 34.80 -6.53
CA TRP A 404 1.50 33.95 -5.68
C TRP A 404 2.97 34.32 -5.84
N ASN A 405 3.78 34.05 -4.82
CA ASN A 405 5.23 34.01 -4.97
C ASN A 405 5.63 32.69 -5.60
N VAL A 406 6.64 32.69 -6.47
CA VAL A 406 7.13 31.45 -7.11
C VAL A 406 8.07 30.69 -6.17
N THR A 407 7.52 30.27 -5.03
CA THR A 407 8.18 29.48 -3.99
C THR A 407 7.30 28.29 -3.63
N ARG A 408 7.90 27.14 -3.33
CA ARG A 408 7.14 25.92 -2.99
C ARG A 408 6.61 25.87 -1.56
N ASN A 409 7.04 26.80 -0.72
CA ASN A 409 6.55 26.93 0.64
C ASN A 409 5.05 27.24 0.65
N ARG A 410 4.41 26.95 1.78
CA ARG A 410 3.00 27.26 1.98
C ARG A 410 2.76 28.76 1.81
N GLN A 411 1.71 29.09 1.08
CA GLN A 411 1.30 30.47 0.83
C GLN A 411 -0.20 30.62 1.01
N ASP A 412 -0.61 31.74 1.59
CA ASP A 412 -2.01 32.08 1.82
C ASP A 412 -2.33 33.41 1.14
N ILE A 413 -3.39 33.44 0.33
CA ILE A 413 -3.93 34.67 -0.26
C ILE A 413 -5.38 34.88 0.16
N SER A 414 -5.79 36.15 0.17
CA SER A 414 -7.16 36.55 0.41
C SER A 414 -7.63 37.46 -0.71
N GLU A 415 -8.75 37.09 -1.34
CA GLU A 415 -9.38 37.85 -2.41
C GLU A 415 -10.77 38.31 -1.98
N GLU A 416 -11.18 39.49 -2.41
CA GLU A 416 -12.50 40.03 -2.10
C GLU A 416 -13.32 40.26 -3.38
N LEU A 417 -14.63 40.08 -3.27
CA LEU A 417 -15.60 40.36 -4.32
C LEU A 417 -16.80 41.07 -3.70
N TYR A 418 -17.23 42.13 -4.37
CA TYR A 418 -18.39 42.92 -3.99
C TYR A 418 -19.44 42.82 -5.07
N PHE A 419 -20.69 42.61 -4.67
CA PHE A 419 -21.82 42.80 -5.58
C PHE A 419 -22.93 43.61 -4.92
N HIS A 420 -23.63 44.39 -5.73
CA HIS A 420 -24.59 45.38 -5.29
C HIS A 420 -25.86 45.34 -6.15
N PHE A 421 -26.99 45.37 -5.48
CA PHE A 421 -28.32 45.58 -6.04
C PHE A 421 -28.90 46.87 -5.46
N ASN A 422 -29.42 47.75 -6.33
CA ASN A 422 -30.11 48.94 -5.88
C ASN A 422 -31.53 48.63 -5.37
N THR A 423 -32.16 49.62 -4.73
CA THR A 423 -33.49 49.48 -4.13
C THR A 423 -34.56 49.02 -5.14
N ALA A 424 -34.53 49.52 -6.38
CA ALA A 424 -35.43 49.11 -7.44
C ALA A 424 -35.28 47.62 -7.80
N ALA A 425 -34.05 47.10 -7.88
CA ALA A 425 -33.81 45.68 -8.14
C ALA A 425 -34.28 44.79 -6.98
N VAL A 426 -33.94 45.17 -5.74
CA VAL A 426 -34.28 44.40 -4.53
C VAL A 426 -35.80 44.33 -4.32
N SER A 427 -36.50 45.46 -4.46
CA SER A 427 -37.96 45.54 -4.34
C SER A 427 -38.66 44.68 -5.38
N SER A 428 -38.14 44.63 -6.61
CA SER A 428 -38.69 43.78 -7.67
C SER A 428 -38.49 42.28 -7.38
N PHE A 429 -37.37 41.89 -6.77
CA PHE A 429 -37.02 40.48 -6.59
C PHE A 429 -37.51 39.87 -5.28
N SER A 430 -37.65 40.67 -4.21
CA SER A 430 -37.82 40.17 -2.84
C SER A 430 -38.79 40.97 -1.95
N ASN A 431 -39.52 41.95 -2.51
CA ASN A 431 -40.41 42.86 -1.77
C ASN A 431 -39.74 43.67 -0.63
N ALA A 432 -38.40 43.73 -0.58
CA ALA A 432 -37.65 44.53 0.38
C ALA A 432 -37.42 45.97 -0.12
N SER A 433 -37.30 46.92 0.83
CA SER A 433 -37.32 48.36 0.56
C SER A 433 -35.96 49.05 0.64
N SER A 434 -34.85 48.30 0.72
CA SER A 434 -33.49 48.84 0.80
C SER A 434 -32.57 48.23 -0.26
N SER A 435 -31.52 48.94 -0.63
CA SER A 435 -30.42 48.39 -1.42
C SER A 435 -29.76 47.20 -0.71
N PHE A 436 -29.09 46.34 -1.48
CA PHE A 436 -28.46 45.13 -0.97
C PHE A 436 -27.03 45.03 -1.50
N THR A 437 -26.05 45.03 -0.61
CA THR A 437 -24.63 44.89 -0.95
C THR A 437 -24.04 43.73 -0.18
N ARG A 438 -23.25 42.89 -0.86
CA ARG A 438 -22.57 41.76 -0.22
C ARG A 438 -21.09 41.76 -0.56
N ARG A 439 -20.28 41.43 0.44
CA ARG A 439 -18.85 41.18 0.32
C ARG A 439 -18.59 39.70 0.51
N CYS A 440 -18.01 39.08 -0.50
CA CYS A 440 -17.50 37.72 -0.44
C CYS A 440 -15.97 37.76 -0.35
N THR A 441 -15.40 37.04 0.61
CA THR A 441 -13.95 36.93 0.81
C THR A 441 -13.56 35.46 0.61
N ALA A 442 -12.61 35.20 -0.28
CA ALA A 442 -12.04 33.88 -0.51
C ALA A 442 -10.62 33.82 0.05
N ASN A 443 -10.40 32.95 1.03
CA ASN A 443 -9.07 32.64 1.54
C ASN A 443 -8.60 31.35 0.90
N THR A 444 -7.50 31.40 0.14
CA THR A 444 -6.91 30.23 -0.51
C THR A 444 -5.50 29.99 -0.01
N THR A 445 -5.24 28.76 0.41
CA THR A 445 -3.93 28.23 0.79
C THR A 445 -3.40 27.35 -0.34
N ALA A 446 -2.19 27.62 -0.80
CA ALA A 446 -1.43 26.79 -1.73
C ALA A 446 -0.27 26.09 -1.00
N GLY A 447 0.04 24.86 -1.40
CA GLY A 447 1.20 24.15 -0.88
C GLY A 447 1.24 22.69 -1.31
N TYR A 448 2.15 21.94 -0.72
CA TYR A 448 2.41 20.55 -1.08
C TYR A 448 2.03 19.61 0.07
N PHE A 449 1.63 18.38 -0.28
CA PHE A 449 1.29 17.34 0.68
C PHE A 449 1.76 15.98 0.16
N GLN A 450 2.09 15.06 1.07
CA GLN A 450 2.58 13.73 0.69
C GLN A 450 1.44 12.87 0.17
N LEU A 451 1.65 12.20 -0.97
CA LEU A 451 0.69 11.25 -1.53
C LEU A 451 0.71 9.91 -0.77
N PRO A 452 -0.42 9.17 -0.75
CA PRO A 452 -0.45 7.80 -0.23
C PRO A 452 0.50 6.89 -0.99
N ASN A 453 1.16 5.98 -0.27
CA ASN A 453 2.10 5.00 -0.79
C ASN A 453 1.89 3.63 -0.10
N ASN A 454 2.68 2.61 -0.44
CA ASN A 454 2.55 1.26 0.15
C ASN A 454 2.97 1.20 1.63
N LEU A 455 3.77 2.16 2.11
CA LEU A 455 4.13 2.30 3.52
C LEU A 455 3.04 3.03 4.31
N ASN A 456 2.43 4.05 3.70
CA ASN A 456 1.45 4.95 4.28
C ASN A 456 0.19 4.99 3.41
N SER A 457 -0.87 4.33 3.86
CA SER A 457 -2.16 4.27 3.14
C SER A 457 -2.96 5.58 3.16
N THR A 458 -2.47 6.62 3.85
CA THR A 458 -3.11 7.93 3.97
C THR A 458 -2.20 9.03 3.45
N PHE A 459 -2.77 10.13 2.97
CA PHE A 459 -2.01 11.30 2.56
C PHE A 459 -1.46 12.06 3.77
N GLY A 460 -0.36 12.80 3.56
CA GLY A 460 0.33 13.56 4.61
C GLY A 460 -0.26 14.96 4.87
N PRO A 461 0.19 15.64 5.94
CA PRO A 461 -0.24 17.01 6.24
C PRO A 461 0.25 18.01 5.17
N LEU A 462 -0.24 19.27 5.28
CA LEU A 462 0.35 20.38 4.53
C LEU A 462 1.79 20.60 4.98
N LEU A 463 2.70 20.75 4.02
CA LEU A 463 4.06 21.18 4.32
C LEU A 463 4.13 22.70 4.41
N GLU A 464 4.74 23.22 5.47
CA GLU A 464 5.04 24.65 5.61
C GLU A 464 6.20 25.06 4.68
N GLU A 465 7.24 24.23 4.64
CA GLU A 465 8.39 24.38 3.75
C GLU A 465 8.54 23.12 2.89
N PHE A 466 8.80 23.31 1.59
CA PHE A 466 9.02 22.21 0.67
C PHE A 466 10.19 22.51 -0.26
N ASP A 467 11.30 21.79 -0.03
CA ASP A 467 12.47 21.83 -0.90
C ASP A 467 12.56 20.54 -1.70
N LEU A 468 12.33 20.66 -3.01
CA LEU A 468 12.38 19.53 -3.95
C LEU A 468 13.79 18.92 -4.05
N ALA A 469 14.83 19.72 -3.82
CA ALA A 469 16.22 19.28 -3.87
C ALA A 469 16.60 18.36 -2.71
N LEU A 470 15.96 18.57 -1.54
CA LEU A 470 16.21 17.82 -0.31
C LEU A 470 15.18 16.70 -0.08
N SER A 471 14.10 16.68 -0.87
CA SER A 471 13.07 15.65 -0.78
C SER A 471 13.47 14.36 -1.51
N ASP A 472 12.81 13.26 -1.15
CA ASP A 472 12.92 11.97 -1.85
C ASP A 472 12.08 11.91 -3.15
N ASP A 473 11.46 13.02 -3.54
CA ASP A 473 10.63 13.11 -4.74
C ASP A 473 11.48 13.00 -6.02
N SER A 474 10.86 12.51 -7.08
CA SER A 474 11.50 12.53 -8.39
C SER A 474 11.67 13.96 -8.91
N GLN A 475 12.89 14.28 -9.31
CA GLN A 475 13.27 15.56 -9.88
C GLN A 475 13.02 15.58 -11.39
N MET A 476 12.75 16.77 -11.92
CA MET A 476 12.52 16.96 -13.35
C MET A 476 13.76 17.54 -13.98
N ALA A 477 14.30 16.85 -14.99
CA ALA A 477 15.45 17.29 -15.75
C ALA A 477 15.01 17.81 -17.13
N PHE A 478 15.55 18.96 -17.51
CA PHE A 478 15.32 19.57 -18.83
C PHE A 478 16.62 19.60 -19.64
N PRO A 479 17.10 18.45 -20.13
CA PRO A 479 18.27 18.41 -20.98
C PRO A 479 17.96 18.92 -22.40
N PRO A 480 18.93 19.55 -23.08
CA PRO A 480 18.84 19.76 -24.52
C PRO A 480 18.69 18.42 -25.27
N GLU A 481 18.09 18.48 -26.46
CA GLU A 481 17.91 17.29 -27.30
C GLU A 481 19.25 16.58 -27.55
N GLY A 482 19.29 15.26 -27.30
CA GLY A 482 20.46 14.42 -27.56
C GLY A 482 21.50 14.34 -26.45
N THR A 483 21.25 14.90 -25.26
CA THR A 483 22.13 14.69 -24.10
C THR A 483 21.87 13.35 -23.41
N GLY A 484 22.92 12.58 -23.13
CA GLY A 484 22.85 11.31 -22.39
C GLY A 484 22.60 11.48 -20.89
N SER A 485 22.13 10.39 -20.26
CA SER A 485 21.50 10.30 -18.94
C SER A 485 22.44 10.33 -17.71
N ASP A 486 23.72 10.71 -17.86
CA ASP A 486 24.66 10.62 -16.74
C ASP A 486 24.77 11.99 -16.04
N HIS A 487 23.90 12.15 -15.04
CA HIS A 487 23.88 13.22 -14.03
C HIS A 487 23.68 14.65 -14.57
N TYR A 488 22.50 15.22 -14.31
CA TYR A 488 22.18 16.57 -14.76
C TYR A 488 22.74 17.63 -13.79
N PRO A 489 23.32 18.72 -14.32
CA PRO A 489 23.76 19.81 -13.46
C PRO A 489 22.55 20.48 -12.77
N PRO A 490 22.70 21.04 -11.55
CA PRO A 490 21.59 21.61 -10.78
C PRO A 490 20.77 22.67 -11.54
N GLU A 491 21.39 23.44 -12.43
CA GLU A 491 20.71 24.47 -13.23
C GLU A 491 19.70 23.90 -14.23
N ARG A 492 19.71 22.58 -14.47
CA ARG A 492 18.78 21.86 -15.36
C ARG A 492 17.74 21.06 -14.60
N LEU A 493 17.76 21.09 -13.27
CA LEU A 493 16.87 20.32 -12.41
C LEU A 493 15.85 21.25 -11.77
N LEU A 494 14.57 21.01 -12.04
CA LEU A 494 13.47 21.79 -11.47
C LEU A 494 13.60 21.83 -9.94
N GLY A 495 13.59 23.04 -9.37
CA GLY A 495 13.65 23.26 -7.93
C GLY A 495 15.03 23.44 -7.32
N HIS A 496 16.09 23.32 -8.11
CA HIS A 496 17.41 23.87 -7.77
C HIS A 496 17.53 25.32 -8.25
N ALA A 497 18.73 25.78 -8.64
CA ALA A 497 18.97 27.06 -9.31
C ALA A 497 18.35 27.15 -10.72
N TYR A 498 17.30 26.36 -10.98
CA TYR A 498 16.56 26.34 -12.22
C TYR A 498 15.91 27.71 -12.44
N PRO A 499 16.15 28.34 -13.60
CA PRO A 499 15.60 29.65 -13.88
C PRO A 499 14.09 29.56 -13.97
N ILE A 500 13.40 30.28 -13.10
CA ILE A 500 11.96 30.52 -13.22
C ILE A 500 11.82 31.75 -14.12
N PRO A 501 11.19 31.63 -15.30
CA PRO A 501 10.96 32.77 -16.18
C PRO A 501 10.00 33.76 -15.54
N ASP A 502 10.09 35.02 -15.97
CA ASP A 502 9.11 36.03 -15.57
C ASP A 502 7.69 35.57 -15.97
N PRO A 503 6.66 35.90 -15.17
CA PRO A 503 5.29 35.59 -15.52
C PRO A 503 4.93 36.18 -16.89
N PRO A 504 4.09 35.51 -17.71
CA PRO A 504 3.63 36.05 -18.97
C PRO A 504 2.81 37.33 -18.73
N GLU A 505 2.62 38.15 -19.77
CA GLU A 505 1.86 39.41 -19.70
C GLU A 505 0.45 39.22 -19.13
N THR A 506 -0.13 38.03 -19.28
CA THR A 506 -1.43 37.63 -18.73
C THR A 506 -1.27 36.39 -17.84
N PRO A 507 -0.79 36.54 -16.60
CA PRO A 507 -0.50 35.42 -15.71
C PRO A 507 -1.78 34.82 -15.11
N ALA A 508 -1.68 33.63 -14.52
CA ALA A 508 -2.78 33.02 -13.79
C ALA A 508 -3.30 33.97 -12.71
N LEU A 509 -4.63 34.12 -12.67
CA LEU A 509 -5.31 34.98 -11.72
C LEU A 509 -5.63 34.21 -10.44
N GLY A 510 -5.96 34.96 -9.39
CA GLY A 510 -6.44 34.35 -8.16
C GLY A 510 -7.72 33.52 -8.38
N PRO A 511 -7.96 32.49 -7.58
CA PRO A 511 -9.12 31.61 -7.74
C PRO A 511 -10.47 32.34 -7.77
N LEU A 512 -10.66 33.34 -6.90
CA LEU A 512 -11.90 34.11 -6.85
C LEU A 512 -12.06 35.03 -8.05
N LEU A 513 -10.99 35.72 -8.46
CA LEU A 513 -11.00 36.56 -9.65
C LEU A 513 -11.26 35.74 -10.92
N THR A 514 -10.62 34.57 -11.04
CA THR A 514 -10.87 33.62 -12.15
C THR A 514 -12.34 33.19 -12.16
N ALA A 515 -12.88 32.78 -11.01
CA ALA A 515 -14.28 32.38 -10.86
C ALA A 515 -15.24 33.53 -11.23
N ALA A 516 -14.97 34.75 -10.81
CA ALA A 516 -15.78 35.92 -11.12
C ALA A 516 -15.79 36.26 -12.61
N LEU A 517 -14.62 36.21 -13.27
CA LEU A 517 -14.51 36.39 -14.72
C LEU A 517 -15.20 35.27 -15.51
N SER A 518 -15.21 34.04 -14.98
CA SER A 518 -15.94 32.92 -15.57
C SER A 518 -17.46 33.03 -15.42
N LEU A 519 -17.96 33.74 -14.41
CA LEU A 519 -19.40 33.96 -14.19
C LEU A 519 -19.94 35.24 -14.82
N PHE A 520 -19.19 36.34 -14.74
CA PHE A 520 -19.64 37.70 -15.09
C PHE A 520 -18.83 38.38 -16.20
N GLY A 521 -17.70 37.80 -16.62
CA GLY A 521 -16.83 38.37 -17.66
C GLY A 521 -17.43 38.31 -19.08
N PRO A 522 -16.66 38.73 -20.09
CA PRO A 522 -17.10 38.72 -21.48
C PRO A 522 -17.47 37.31 -21.97
N SER A 523 -18.54 37.20 -22.77
CA SER A 523 -19.03 35.93 -23.34
C SER A 523 -19.46 34.89 -22.30
N THR A 524 -19.84 35.34 -21.10
CA THR A 524 -20.52 34.51 -20.08
C THR A 524 -22.03 34.59 -20.24
N PHE A 525 -22.76 33.67 -19.59
CA PHE A 525 -24.23 33.75 -19.49
C PHE A 525 -24.69 35.14 -19.02
N PHE A 526 -24.03 35.70 -18.01
CA PHE A 526 -24.32 37.06 -17.53
C PHE A 526 -24.13 38.10 -18.64
N SER A 527 -22.95 38.15 -19.26
CA SER A 527 -22.63 39.16 -20.28
C SER A 527 -23.53 39.05 -21.51
N THR A 528 -23.86 37.83 -21.95
CA THR A 528 -24.74 37.61 -23.11
C THR A 528 -26.14 38.14 -22.83
N ARG A 529 -26.70 37.88 -21.64
CA ARG A 529 -28.07 38.29 -21.29
C ARG A 529 -28.16 39.75 -20.84
N ALA A 530 -27.13 40.27 -20.18
CA ALA A 530 -27.05 41.65 -19.70
C ALA A 530 -26.94 42.70 -20.81
N ASN A 531 -26.45 42.31 -21.99
CA ASN A 531 -26.26 43.21 -23.14
C ASN A 531 -27.45 43.24 -24.10
N THR A 532 -28.51 42.46 -23.86
CA THR A 532 -29.66 42.35 -24.76
C THR A 532 -30.86 43.12 -24.21
N SER A 533 -31.37 44.07 -25.00
CA SER A 533 -32.55 44.87 -24.67
C SER A 533 -33.86 44.08 -24.91
N GLY A 534 -34.08 43.00 -24.17
CA GLY A 534 -35.33 42.25 -24.25
C GLY A 534 -36.49 43.05 -23.64
N THR A 535 -37.47 43.44 -24.45
CA THR A 535 -38.56 44.36 -24.06
C THR A 535 -39.78 43.70 -23.42
N ASP A 536 -39.79 42.38 -23.19
CA ASP A 536 -41.00 41.68 -22.74
C ASP A 536 -40.89 41.16 -21.30
N ASN A 537 -41.79 41.67 -20.45
CA ASN A 537 -41.98 41.30 -19.04
C ASN A 537 -42.88 40.08 -18.85
N THR A 538 -43.17 39.32 -19.92
CA THR A 538 -43.93 38.08 -19.75
C THR A 538 -43.04 37.08 -19.01
N PRO A 539 -43.45 36.59 -17.82
CA PRO A 539 -42.82 35.41 -17.27
C PRO A 539 -42.90 34.37 -18.39
N ALA A 540 -41.82 33.67 -18.71
CA ALA A 540 -41.88 32.52 -19.60
C ALA A 540 -42.75 31.44 -18.91
N HIS A 541 -44.07 31.63 -18.96
CA HIS A 541 -45.08 30.92 -18.18
C HIS A 541 -45.57 29.68 -18.90
N ASN A 542 -44.78 29.20 -19.85
CA ASN A 542 -45.08 27.97 -20.53
C ASN A 542 -44.19 26.88 -19.95
N ASN A 543 -44.87 25.98 -19.22
CA ASN A 543 -44.47 24.62 -18.88
C ASN A 543 -44.15 23.78 -20.15
N ALA A 544 -43.66 24.38 -21.22
CA ALA A 544 -42.96 23.65 -22.27
C ALA A 544 -41.67 23.15 -21.62
N SER A 545 -41.65 21.87 -21.31
CA SER A 545 -40.44 21.09 -21.12
C SER A 545 -39.49 21.40 -22.28
N ILE A 546 -38.55 22.33 -22.09
CA ILE A 546 -37.41 22.47 -22.99
C ILE A 546 -36.66 21.15 -22.83
N THR A 547 -36.83 20.25 -23.80
CA THR A 547 -36.07 19.02 -23.86
C THR A 547 -34.58 19.36 -23.98
N PRO A 548 -33.66 18.54 -23.45
CA PRO A 548 -32.21 18.78 -23.54
C PRO A 548 -31.72 19.07 -24.98
N GLU A 549 -32.47 18.59 -25.97
CA GLU A 549 -32.20 18.75 -27.41
C GLU A 549 -32.35 20.19 -27.94
N ASN A 550 -33.01 21.10 -27.22
CA ASN A 550 -33.20 22.51 -27.60
C ASN A 550 -32.43 23.51 -26.70
N CYS A 551 -31.39 23.04 -26.01
CA CYS A 551 -30.59 23.84 -25.08
C CYS A 551 -29.45 24.55 -25.81
N THR A 552 -29.55 25.86 -26.07
CA THR A 552 -28.45 26.63 -26.68
C THR A 552 -27.44 27.14 -25.65
N ASP A 553 -27.91 27.52 -24.45
CA ASP A 553 -27.08 27.97 -23.32
C ASP A 553 -27.50 27.26 -22.02
N THR A 554 -26.53 26.74 -21.27
CA THR A 554 -26.77 26.23 -19.91
C THR A 554 -26.72 27.37 -18.90
N ILE A 555 -27.60 27.33 -17.90
CA ILE A 555 -27.57 28.32 -16.82
C ILE A 555 -26.42 27.92 -15.84
N PRO A 556 -25.43 28.79 -15.59
CA PRO A 556 -24.29 28.46 -14.74
C PRO A 556 -24.74 28.05 -13.34
N LEU A 557 -24.16 26.96 -12.82
CA LEU A 557 -24.39 26.49 -11.46
C LEU A 557 -25.86 26.15 -11.12
N TYR A 558 -26.71 25.89 -12.13
CA TYR A 558 -28.14 25.60 -11.93
C TYR A 558 -28.40 24.47 -10.92
N TYR A 559 -27.50 23.47 -10.86
CA TYR A 559 -27.61 22.30 -9.99
C TYR A 559 -27.50 22.62 -8.49
N ILE A 560 -26.88 23.76 -8.13
CA ILE A 560 -26.80 24.25 -6.75
C ILE A 560 -28.12 24.93 -6.36
N ALA A 561 -28.79 25.56 -7.33
CA ALA A 561 -30.04 26.27 -7.11
C ALA A 561 -31.27 25.35 -7.04
N THR A 562 -31.20 24.13 -7.57
CA THR A 562 -32.30 23.16 -7.59
C THR A 562 -32.35 22.33 -6.31
N ARG A 563 -33.39 22.52 -5.48
CA ARG A 563 -33.70 21.61 -4.37
C ARG A 563 -34.10 20.24 -4.94
N THR A 564 -33.42 19.20 -4.50
CA THR A 564 -33.86 17.81 -4.68
C THR A 564 -34.78 17.43 -3.52
N PHE A 565 -36.05 17.15 -3.83
CA PHE A 565 -37.07 16.52 -2.98
C PHE A 565 -37.74 17.39 -1.90
N ALA A 566 -38.73 18.20 -2.30
CA ALA A 566 -39.85 18.56 -1.44
C ALA A 566 -41.16 18.53 -2.25
N THR A 567 -42.19 17.90 -1.68
CA THR A 567 -43.50 17.59 -2.27
C THR A 567 -44.58 18.65 -2.01
N SER A 568 -44.23 19.86 -1.58
CA SER A 568 -45.22 20.90 -1.28
C SER A 568 -45.17 22.06 -2.28
N SER A 569 -46.37 22.52 -2.64
CA SER A 569 -46.74 23.40 -3.75
C SER A 569 -46.38 24.89 -3.58
N GLU A 570 -45.39 25.22 -2.74
CA GLU A 570 -44.96 26.61 -2.51
C GLU A 570 -43.42 26.68 -2.48
N GLU A 571 -42.78 26.38 -3.62
CA GLU A 571 -41.32 26.55 -3.76
C GLU A 571 -40.96 27.87 -4.48
N PRO A 572 -39.92 28.60 -4.04
CA PRO A 572 -39.32 29.64 -4.85
C PRO A 572 -38.74 29.01 -6.12
N ARG A 573 -39.24 29.50 -7.26
CA ARG A 573 -38.93 29.16 -8.67
C ARG A 573 -37.62 28.38 -8.88
N ARG A 574 -37.73 27.12 -9.31
CA ARG A 574 -36.57 26.28 -9.70
C ARG A 574 -35.82 26.94 -10.86
N LEU A 575 -34.50 27.09 -10.72
CA LEU A 575 -33.65 27.45 -11.84
C LEU A 575 -33.69 26.32 -12.88
N ARG A 576 -33.90 26.67 -14.14
CA ARG A 576 -33.88 25.69 -15.25
C ARG A 576 -32.42 25.33 -15.59
N ARG A 577 -32.21 24.12 -16.11
CA ARG A 577 -30.90 23.70 -16.66
C ARG A 577 -30.53 24.54 -17.89
N CYS A 578 -31.52 24.82 -18.73
CA CYS A 578 -31.37 25.50 -20.01
C CYS A 578 -32.01 26.88 -19.98
N ALA A 579 -31.30 27.86 -20.53
CA ALA A 579 -31.83 29.19 -20.77
C ALA A 579 -32.74 29.19 -22.01
N SER A 580 -33.64 30.18 -22.09
CA SER A 580 -34.47 30.39 -23.27
C SER A 580 -33.62 30.84 -24.46
N THR A 581 -33.97 30.37 -25.65
CA THR A 581 -33.35 30.78 -26.93
C THR A 581 -33.88 32.12 -27.44
N SER A 582 -35.03 32.59 -26.91
CA SER A 582 -35.69 33.81 -27.36
C SER A 582 -35.16 35.05 -26.61
N GLU A 583 -34.72 36.07 -27.36
CA GLU A 583 -34.24 37.36 -26.80
C GLU A 583 -35.26 38.02 -25.87
N SER A 584 -36.56 37.84 -26.12
CA SER A 584 -37.62 38.37 -25.25
C SER A 584 -37.59 37.78 -23.83
N ALA A 585 -37.00 36.59 -23.64
CA ALA A 585 -36.90 35.93 -22.34
C ALA A 585 -35.54 36.15 -21.64
N TYR A 586 -34.59 36.87 -22.26
CA TYR A 586 -33.24 37.01 -21.72
C TYR A 586 -33.21 37.73 -20.37
N ASN A 587 -34.00 38.80 -20.24
CA ASN A 587 -34.13 39.55 -18.99
C ASN A 587 -34.78 38.70 -17.88
N SER A 588 -35.78 37.88 -18.22
CA SER A 588 -36.44 36.96 -17.29
C SER A 588 -35.47 35.88 -16.78
N ASP A 589 -34.66 35.30 -17.68
CA ASP A 589 -33.66 34.27 -17.32
C ASP A 589 -32.54 34.86 -16.45
N LEU A 590 -32.01 36.03 -16.81
CA LEU A 590 -30.99 36.74 -16.03
C LEU A 590 -31.50 37.08 -14.64
N ARG A 591 -32.71 37.61 -14.54
CA ARG A 591 -33.38 37.93 -13.28
C ARG A 591 -33.60 36.68 -12.42
N ALA A 592 -34.02 35.58 -13.02
CA ALA A 592 -34.21 34.32 -12.30
C ALA A 592 -32.88 33.81 -11.73
N TRP A 593 -31.80 33.87 -12.51
CA TRP A 593 -30.45 33.48 -12.07
C TRP A 593 -29.92 34.39 -10.94
N LEU A 594 -29.98 35.71 -11.12
CA LEU A 594 -29.49 36.67 -10.12
C LEU A 594 -30.26 36.57 -8.80
N ASN A 595 -31.59 36.51 -8.87
CA ASN A 595 -32.43 36.33 -7.69
C ASN A 595 -32.14 34.98 -7.03
N GLY A 596 -32.11 33.92 -7.82
CA GLY A 596 -31.91 32.55 -7.36
C GLY A 596 -30.58 32.31 -6.66
N MET A 597 -29.50 32.96 -7.10
CA MET A 597 -28.13 32.69 -6.62
C MET A 597 -27.56 33.74 -5.67
N PHE A 598 -27.87 35.02 -5.87
CA PHE A 598 -27.14 36.12 -5.21
C PHE A 598 -27.98 36.99 -4.27
N LEU A 599 -29.31 36.97 -4.37
CA LEU A 599 -30.17 37.91 -3.64
C LEU A 599 -30.98 37.29 -2.47
N VAL A 600 -31.50 36.07 -2.60
CA VAL A 600 -32.38 35.48 -1.58
C VAL A 600 -31.61 35.13 -0.30
N ASP A 601 -31.83 35.91 0.77
CA ASP A 601 -31.49 35.57 2.17
C ASP A 601 -32.78 35.10 2.87
N ALA A 602 -32.99 33.80 2.97
CA ALA A 602 -34.19 33.27 3.63
C ALA A 602 -33.85 32.77 5.04
N SER A 603 -34.02 33.63 6.05
CA SER A 603 -34.00 33.34 7.50
C SER A 603 -32.79 32.57 8.06
N ASP A 604 -32.57 32.65 9.38
CA ASP A 604 -31.40 32.11 10.09
C ASP A 604 -31.11 30.60 9.89
N ASN A 605 -31.98 29.88 9.18
CA ASN A 605 -31.81 28.47 8.82
C ASN A 605 -31.19 28.24 7.42
N TYR A 606 -30.98 29.26 6.57
CA TYR A 606 -30.55 29.07 5.17
C TYR A 606 -29.55 30.12 4.63
N ARG A 607 -28.47 30.38 5.39
CA ARG A 607 -27.41 31.39 5.11
C ARG A 607 -26.61 31.31 3.78
N LEU A 608 -26.96 30.49 2.79
CA LEU A 608 -25.96 30.00 1.83
C LEU A 608 -26.49 29.83 0.39
N ARG A 609 -26.38 30.86 -0.46
CA ARG A 609 -26.45 30.69 -1.94
C ARG A 609 -25.29 31.35 -2.67
N ALA A 610 -25.02 32.63 -2.38
CA ALA A 610 -23.85 33.32 -2.94
C ALA A 610 -22.54 32.66 -2.49
N ARG A 611 -22.44 32.31 -1.20
CA ARG A 611 -21.28 31.59 -0.64
C ARG A 611 -21.06 30.25 -1.34
N ASP A 612 -22.12 29.47 -1.55
CA ASP A 612 -22.02 28.14 -2.17
C ASP A 612 -21.69 28.23 -3.67
N ALA A 613 -22.30 29.20 -4.36
CA ALA A 613 -22.02 29.49 -5.76
C ALA A 613 -20.55 29.85 -5.96
N PHE A 614 -20.02 30.77 -5.15
CA PHE A 614 -18.60 31.15 -5.23
C PHE A 614 -17.67 30.06 -4.71
N THR A 615 -18.05 29.27 -3.71
CA THR A 615 -17.26 28.11 -3.26
C THR A 615 -17.07 27.11 -4.42
N GLN A 616 -18.15 26.81 -5.16
CA GLN A 616 -18.10 25.88 -6.28
C GLN A 616 -17.37 26.48 -7.50
N ALA A 617 -17.58 27.76 -7.80
CA ALA A 617 -16.86 28.43 -8.87
C ALA A 617 -15.34 28.50 -8.59
N VAL A 618 -14.94 28.80 -7.34
CA VAL A 618 -13.54 28.78 -6.89
C VAL A 618 -12.95 27.37 -6.95
N PHE A 619 -13.72 26.34 -6.60
CA PHE A 619 -13.29 24.95 -6.78
C PHE A 619 -12.92 24.64 -8.23
N PHE A 620 -13.78 25.01 -9.20
CA PHE A 620 -13.48 24.80 -10.61
C PHE A 620 -12.30 25.64 -11.08
N ALA A 621 -12.17 26.89 -10.62
CA ALA A 621 -11.03 27.73 -10.92
C ALA A 621 -9.71 27.08 -10.45
N ASN A 622 -9.65 26.60 -9.21
CA ASN A 622 -8.50 25.88 -8.68
C ASN A 622 -8.18 24.62 -9.49
N LYS A 623 -9.18 23.79 -9.75
CA LYS A 623 -9.03 22.55 -10.51
C LYS A 623 -8.44 22.82 -11.89
N VAL A 624 -8.96 23.82 -12.60
CA VAL A 624 -8.51 24.18 -13.94
C VAL A 624 -7.12 24.79 -13.91
N ASN A 625 -6.83 25.71 -12.98
CA ASN A 625 -5.50 26.29 -12.86
C ASN A 625 -4.42 25.22 -12.60
N LEU A 626 -4.69 24.26 -11.70
CA LEU A 626 -3.79 23.13 -11.46
C LEU A 626 -3.64 22.23 -12.70
N ALA A 627 -4.73 21.92 -13.40
CA ALA A 627 -4.68 21.09 -14.61
C ALA A 627 -3.91 21.78 -15.75
N GLN A 628 -4.08 23.08 -15.94
CA GLN A 628 -3.33 23.86 -16.93
C GLN A 628 -1.85 23.94 -16.54
N ALA A 629 -1.52 24.13 -15.27
CA ALA A 629 -0.14 24.12 -14.79
C ALA A 629 0.53 22.76 -15.03
N ALA A 630 -0.16 21.65 -14.71
CA ALA A 630 0.35 20.30 -14.95
C ALA A 630 0.55 19.98 -16.45
N ALA A 631 -0.11 20.71 -17.35
CA ALA A 631 0.01 20.52 -18.79
C ALA A 631 1.24 21.20 -19.41
N ILE A 632 1.94 22.10 -18.69
CA ILE A 632 3.10 22.83 -19.20
C ILE A 632 4.37 21.96 -19.08
N PRO A 633 4.94 21.44 -20.18
CA PRO A 633 6.01 20.45 -20.11
C PRO A 633 7.27 20.95 -19.37
N ASP A 634 7.67 22.20 -19.61
CA ASP A 634 8.94 22.77 -19.14
C ASP A 634 8.99 23.08 -17.63
N TYR A 635 7.84 22.98 -16.94
CA TYR A 635 7.73 23.35 -15.53
C TYR A 635 6.82 22.41 -14.72
N ARG A 636 6.18 21.41 -15.36
CA ARG A 636 5.37 20.41 -14.65
C ARG A 636 6.25 19.46 -13.86
N ARG A 637 5.65 18.83 -12.85
CA ARG A 637 6.26 17.71 -12.13
C ARG A 637 5.69 16.41 -12.64
N ILE A 638 6.49 15.36 -12.62
CA ILE A 638 6.06 14.01 -12.97
C ILE A 638 6.17 13.16 -11.72
N ILE A 639 5.07 12.51 -11.37
CA ILE A 639 4.97 11.63 -10.21
C ILE A 639 4.99 10.19 -10.73
N PRO A 640 6.05 9.40 -10.44
CA PRO A 640 6.11 8.00 -10.81
C PRO A 640 5.15 7.17 -9.96
N LEU A 641 4.53 6.20 -10.61
CA LEU A 641 3.70 5.16 -9.99
C LEU A 641 4.42 3.83 -10.15
N ASP A 642 4.73 3.18 -9.04
CA ASP A 642 5.31 1.85 -9.09
C ASP A 642 4.80 1.00 -7.94
N GLU A 643 3.93 0.03 -8.24
CA GLU A 643 3.40 -0.91 -7.23
C GLU A 643 4.46 -1.91 -6.75
N GLY A 644 5.60 -2.02 -7.46
CA GLY A 644 6.63 -2.99 -7.21
C GLY A 644 6.22 -4.41 -7.59
N VAL A 645 7.18 -5.34 -7.47
CA VAL A 645 6.94 -6.76 -7.67
C VAL A 645 6.73 -7.42 -6.31
N GLN A 646 5.61 -8.12 -6.16
CA GLN A 646 5.34 -8.89 -4.96
C GLN A 646 6.27 -10.12 -4.89
N VAL A 647 7.08 -10.18 -3.84
CA VAL A 647 8.05 -11.26 -3.61
C VAL A 647 7.87 -11.84 -2.22
N GLU A 648 7.98 -13.16 -2.14
CA GLU A 648 8.06 -13.87 -0.87
C GLU A 648 9.49 -13.90 -0.35
N ARG A 649 9.73 -13.26 0.80
CA ARG A 649 11.01 -13.38 1.50
C ARG A 649 10.89 -14.27 2.73
N LEU A 650 12.00 -14.92 3.06
CA LEU A 650 12.15 -15.59 4.36
C LEU A 650 12.37 -14.52 5.42
N PHE A 651 11.68 -14.63 6.54
CA PHE A 651 11.81 -13.73 7.67
C PHE A 651 12.00 -14.52 8.97
N MET A 652 13.08 -14.19 9.67
CA MET A 652 13.41 -14.73 10.99
C MET A 652 13.99 -13.60 11.83
N SER A 653 13.58 -13.51 13.10
CA SER A 653 14.13 -12.52 14.01
C SER A 653 15.63 -12.75 14.24
N THR A 654 16.39 -11.70 14.54
CA THR A 654 17.81 -11.80 14.89
C THR A 654 18.04 -12.73 16.08
N ALA A 655 17.15 -12.70 17.07
CA ALA A 655 17.14 -13.64 18.18
C ALA A 655 16.93 -15.09 17.73
N GLY A 656 16.02 -15.34 16.79
CA GLY A 656 15.78 -16.67 16.22
C GLY A 656 17.02 -17.22 15.50
N ILE A 657 17.69 -16.39 14.71
CA ILE A 657 18.96 -16.74 14.04
C ILE A 657 20.04 -17.08 15.08
N ALA A 658 20.16 -16.30 16.15
CA ALA A 658 21.14 -16.55 17.21
C ALA A 658 20.89 -17.89 17.94
N VAL A 659 19.64 -18.14 18.36
CA VAL A 659 19.27 -19.38 19.07
C VAL A 659 19.53 -20.62 18.21
N LEU A 660 19.09 -20.62 16.95
CA LEU A 660 19.31 -21.76 16.04
C LEU A 660 20.80 -21.97 15.73
N SER A 661 21.56 -20.88 15.56
CA SER A 661 23.01 -20.97 15.35
C SER A 661 23.73 -21.64 16.53
N VAL A 662 23.32 -21.34 17.77
CA VAL A 662 23.87 -21.99 18.98
C VAL A 662 23.52 -23.48 19.01
N ILE A 663 22.27 -23.84 18.73
CA ILE A 663 21.82 -25.26 18.74
C ILE A 663 22.56 -26.06 17.65
N ILE A 664 22.65 -25.52 16.44
CA ILE A 664 23.39 -26.14 15.33
C ILE A 664 24.87 -26.28 15.69
N GLY A 665 25.47 -25.24 16.27
CA GLY A 665 26.86 -25.27 16.75
C GLY A 665 27.11 -26.37 17.78
N LEU A 666 26.26 -26.47 18.81
CA LEU A 666 26.36 -27.51 19.84
C LEU A 666 26.20 -28.92 19.26
N HIS A 667 25.24 -29.10 18.34
CA HIS A 667 25.02 -30.37 17.66
C HIS A 667 26.24 -30.78 16.80
N SER A 668 26.75 -29.87 15.97
CA SER A 668 27.92 -30.12 15.12
C SER A 668 29.18 -30.39 15.94
N LEU A 669 29.45 -29.61 17.00
CA LEU A 669 30.58 -29.84 17.89
C LEU A 669 30.50 -31.20 18.59
N GLY A 670 29.30 -31.61 19.02
CA GLY A 670 29.07 -32.93 19.59
C GLY A 670 29.35 -34.06 18.61
N LEU A 671 28.87 -33.94 17.37
CA LEU A 671 29.14 -34.93 16.31
C LEU A 671 30.63 -35.03 15.96
N ILE A 672 31.31 -33.89 15.85
CA ILE A 672 32.76 -33.84 15.58
C ILE A 672 33.52 -34.50 16.73
N TRP A 673 33.17 -34.19 17.99
CA TRP A 673 33.81 -34.78 19.16
C TRP A 673 33.67 -36.31 19.18
N VAL A 674 32.46 -36.84 19.00
CA VAL A 674 32.22 -38.30 18.94
C VAL A 674 32.96 -38.94 17.77
N SER A 675 33.00 -38.28 16.62
CA SER A 675 33.65 -38.80 15.42
C SER A 675 35.17 -38.88 15.58
N ILE A 676 35.80 -37.82 16.10
CA ILE A 676 37.24 -37.81 16.44
C ILE A 676 37.54 -38.89 17.47
N TYR A 677 36.73 -38.98 18.53
CA TYR A 677 36.88 -39.98 19.57
C TYR A 677 36.85 -41.41 19.02
N SER A 678 35.89 -41.70 18.14
CA SER A 678 35.75 -43.01 17.48
C SER A 678 36.89 -43.34 16.51
N ALA A 679 37.56 -42.33 15.95
CA ALA A 679 38.63 -42.52 14.96
C ALA A 679 40.02 -42.65 15.60
N TRP A 680 40.24 -42.00 16.75
CA TRP A 680 41.50 -42.04 17.47
C TRP A 680 41.70 -43.33 18.27
N VAL A 681 40.64 -43.83 18.90
CA VAL A 681 40.68 -45.06 19.69
C VAL A 681 40.50 -46.27 18.75
N PRO A 682 41.43 -47.23 18.71
CA PRO A 682 41.30 -48.39 17.85
C PRO A 682 40.26 -49.37 18.45
N THR A 683 39.18 -49.65 17.71
CA THR A 683 38.04 -50.42 18.22
C THR A 683 38.05 -51.88 17.75
N TRP A 684 37.48 -52.80 18.56
CA TRP A 684 37.31 -54.22 18.23
C TRP A 684 36.02 -54.51 17.41
N THR A 685 35.01 -53.65 17.48
CA THR A 685 33.78 -53.73 16.65
C THR A 685 33.49 -52.39 15.96
N GLU A 686 32.67 -52.42 14.90
CA GLU A 686 32.23 -51.23 14.18
C GLU A 686 31.20 -50.41 14.94
N VAL A 687 30.20 -51.08 15.51
CA VAL A 687 29.06 -50.44 16.17
C VAL A 687 28.76 -51.21 17.45
N LEU A 688 28.36 -50.51 18.50
CA LEU A 688 27.85 -51.14 19.70
C LEU A 688 26.39 -51.57 19.46
N ASP A 689 26.18 -52.87 19.34
CA ASP A 689 24.87 -53.51 19.18
C ASP A 689 24.72 -54.70 20.15
N ALA A 690 23.54 -55.31 20.20
CA ALA A 690 23.26 -56.45 21.08
C ALA A 690 24.22 -57.63 20.81
N LEU A 691 24.68 -57.79 19.58
CA LEU A 691 25.61 -58.84 19.18
C LEU A 691 27.04 -58.57 19.67
N ALA A 692 27.47 -57.31 19.64
CA ALA A 692 28.71 -56.86 20.28
C ALA A 692 28.66 -57.10 21.80
N VAL A 693 27.55 -56.77 22.46
CA VAL A 693 27.40 -57.02 23.90
C VAL A 693 27.38 -58.52 24.24
N ALA A 694 26.77 -59.36 23.40
CA ALA A 694 26.80 -60.80 23.58
C ALA A 694 28.24 -61.36 23.53
N ARG A 695 29.11 -60.80 22.69
CA ARG A 695 30.53 -61.18 22.61
C ARG A 695 31.32 -60.76 23.86
N LEU A 696 31.01 -59.62 24.46
CA LEU A 696 31.63 -59.14 25.72
C LEU A 696 31.28 -59.99 26.95
N ARG A 697 30.25 -60.86 26.89
CA ARG A 697 29.82 -61.72 27.99
C ARG A 697 30.40 -63.14 27.91
N VAL A 698 30.95 -63.49 26.74
CA VAL A 698 31.57 -64.81 26.48
C VAL A 698 33.08 -64.77 26.73
N GLU A 699 33.69 -63.58 26.67
CA GLU A 699 35.00 -63.26 27.25
C GLU A 699 34.89 -63.01 28.76
#